data_AF-A0A495V5Z6-F1
#
_entry.id   AF-A0A495V5Z6-F1
#
_cell.length_a   1.000
_cell.length_b   1.000
_cell.length_c   1.000
_cell.angle_alpha   90.00
_cell.angle_beta   90.00
_cell.angle_gamma   90.00
#
_symmetry.space_group_name_H-M   'P 1'
#
loop_
_entity.id
_entity.type
_entity.pdbx_description
1 polymer ?
#
loop_
_entity_poly.entity_id
_entity_poly.type
_entity_poly.pdbx_seq_one_letter_code
_entity_poly.pdbx_strand_id
1 'polypeptide(L)'
;MTTLRDIFAKPIDRAIEGVIKADDDASLRLEVEEYVLTNEVEKRLESFLDAYNNYEGANGVWVSGFFGSGKSHLLKMLALLLEDREVDGASTLDLFLPKCGDNEILRGDIKRAVAIPSKSVLFNIDQKADVISKTQIDALLAVFVKVFDEMCGYYGKQGHIAQFERDLDGRGLYAGFKQAYEKIAGRAWETGREQALLESKNIANAYAEVAGGDAADATGILDKYRSEYRVAIEDFAQKVQAYLDQRSKDFRLNFFVDEVGQYIADNVKLMTNLQTIAESLATKCRGRAWVIVTAQEDLNTVVGEMTQQQGNDFSKIQDRFKNRMKLTSADVAEVIQKRLLAKNEAGVGQLSDTYHVEVNNFKTLFGFADGSQTYRNFQDRDHFIHSYPFIPYQFPLFQAAIQNLSQHSAFEGKHSSVGERSMLGVFQQVAVQIGDRPVGRLATFDLMFEGIRTVVKANIQRAILQAEHHLDDAFAIRVLKALFLVKYVKEFKPTIRNLCVLMLEDLDADLPKLAKKVEGALNLLEQQTYIQRNGELYEYLTDEEKDIEQEIKNTEVETSDVADELQKLIFDQVLRAKKIRFDKNGQDYAYSRKLDDRLHGREQELAIHIVSPFHEHADNESMLRTNSTYKQDELFVVLPQEDRLMRDILMFKKTEKYIQQNVSVTQQESIKRILTDKGFQNRDRYNQLKDLVGSLLGKAKLLVAGSDVEVSSEDPESRINRGFHELIGRAYPNLRMLRGITVTEADVGNYLRHSKDGLFGGDATSLAESEQELLSFIQSNSRGGVRTTLKSLIEKFERKPYGWYYAAILCNLANLCARGKLEVRADSTLLEDDALERALLNTHGYNNVVLEPTVEFTAAQVRRLKEFFGDFFDAPPSSGEAKALGKETNAKVQALMTELDRLHAQADRYPFLNGLGPVLAKLKDLASKPYTWYLTEISREEDALLDMKEQLIDPVRKFMGGSQKAIYDEAKTFLKDQDANFTYVDTPELEEVRSTLYDPQCFKGNRIQQLKAKLDALKQRVEQQVSQAHTKAQGVLDDLQRRLHNMPEYQKLPAERTEELNAPFKELQHHIAQQKLIAVINDRLRYFEEQGYQKLLDRMFDLLTPKPEPGQDTDGVKPAAVKEPRPQYVAARQLRVPFDKPLLSTAEDVEHYLVQLRTVLMEQVQAGKRVQV
;
A
#
# COMPACT_ATOMS: atom_id res chain seq x y z
N MET A 1 15.08 -62.85 37.83
CA MET A 1 14.91 -62.13 36.56
C MET A 1 16.24 -61.47 36.24
N THR A 2 16.78 -61.65 35.03
CA THR A 2 18.00 -60.97 34.59
C THR A 2 17.76 -59.45 34.59
N THR A 3 18.65 -58.71 35.23
CA THR A 3 18.57 -57.24 35.29
C THR A 3 19.41 -56.61 34.18
N LEU A 4 19.25 -55.30 33.95
CA LEU A 4 20.11 -54.56 33.02
C LEU A 4 21.58 -54.61 33.44
N ARG A 5 21.89 -54.60 34.74
CA ARG A 5 23.28 -54.68 35.22
C ARG A 5 23.97 -55.98 34.78
N ASP A 6 23.23 -57.09 34.72
CA ASP A 6 23.77 -58.43 34.46
C ASP A 6 24.17 -58.68 33.00
N ILE A 7 23.71 -57.85 32.05
CA ILE A 7 23.97 -58.04 30.60
C ILE A 7 25.21 -57.30 30.09
N PHE A 8 25.78 -56.39 30.87
CA PHE A 8 26.97 -55.63 30.47
C PHE A 8 28.25 -56.44 30.69
N ALA A 9 29.23 -56.28 29.78
CA ALA A 9 30.53 -56.94 29.86
C ALA A 9 31.42 -56.36 30.97
N LYS A 10 31.26 -55.08 31.28
CA LYS A 10 31.98 -54.37 32.35
C LYS A 10 30.97 -53.76 33.33
N PRO A 11 31.33 -53.62 34.63
CA PRO A 11 30.48 -52.94 35.60
C PRO A 11 30.18 -51.50 35.16
N ILE A 12 28.90 -51.14 35.11
CA ILE A 12 28.45 -49.80 34.67
C ILE A 12 28.68 -48.71 35.72
N ASP A 13 28.90 -49.08 36.98
CA ASP A 13 29.15 -48.21 38.12
C ASP A 13 30.65 -47.98 38.41
N ARG A 14 31.54 -48.51 37.56
CA ARG A 14 32.99 -48.27 37.68
C ARG A 14 33.33 -46.80 37.46
N ALA A 15 34.41 -46.32 38.10
CA ALA A 15 34.88 -44.96 37.92
C ALA A 15 35.36 -44.74 36.48
N ILE A 16 34.71 -43.83 35.75
CA ILE A 16 35.11 -43.38 34.42
C ILE A 16 35.40 -41.89 34.54
N GLU A 17 36.63 -41.47 34.28
CA GLU A 17 36.95 -40.05 34.27
C GLU A 17 36.25 -39.36 33.10
N GLY A 18 35.36 -38.43 33.43
CA GLY A 18 34.60 -37.65 32.47
C GLY A 18 35.42 -36.54 31.81
N VAL A 19 36.51 -36.11 32.45
CA VAL A 19 37.37 -34.98 32.04
C VAL A 19 38.82 -35.40 32.10
N ILE A 20 39.56 -35.06 31.05
CA ILE A 20 40.95 -35.45 30.92
C ILE A 20 41.81 -34.24 31.19
N LYS A 21 42.70 -34.36 32.18
CA LYS A 21 43.69 -33.35 32.51
C LYS A 21 45.00 -33.68 31.81
N ALA A 22 45.57 -32.67 31.15
CA ALA A 22 46.85 -32.78 30.44
C ALA A 22 48.02 -33.12 31.38
N ASP A 23 47.98 -32.63 32.62
CA ASP A 23 49.07 -32.72 33.59
C ASP A 23 48.88 -33.86 34.63
N ASP A 24 47.86 -34.71 34.48
CA ASP A 24 47.59 -35.82 35.41
C ASP A 24 48.20 -37.13 34.91
N ASP A 25 49.24 -37.56 35.63
CA ASP A 25 49.94 -38.84 35.42
C ASP A 25 49.33 -39.97 36.26
N ALA A 26 48.39 -39.69 37.18
CA ALA A 26 47.71 -40.73 37.96
C ALA A 26 46.71 -41.49 37.07
N SER A 27 46.76 -42.82 37.08
CA SER A 27 45.84 -43.70 36.32
C SER A 27 45.97 -43.64 34.79
N LEU A 28 47.08 -43.14 34.24
CA LEU A 28 47.34 -43.11 32.79
C LEU A 28 47.10 -44.46 32.11
N ARG A 29 47.49 -45.56 32.76
CA ARG A 29 47.29 -46.91 32.20
C ARG A 29 45.82 -47.22 31.95
N LEU A 30 44.97 -46.94 32.94
CA LEU A 30 43.53 -47.17 32.85
C LEU A 30 42.90 -46.26 31.78
N GLU A 31 43.38 -45.03 31.66
CA GLU A 31 42.96 -44.10 30.60
C GLU A 31 43.29 -44.65 29.20
N VAL A 32 44.53 -45.09 28.96
CA VAL A 32 44.93 -45.71 27.69
C VAL A 32 44.13 -46.98 27.44
N GLU A 33 43.98 -47.87 28.42
CA GLU A 33 43.22 -49.13 28.29
C GLU A 33 41.74 -48.89 27.98
N GLU A 34 41.12 -47.87 28.58
CA GLU A 34 39.71 -47.53 28.34
C GLU A 34 39.44 -46.67 27.10
N TYR A 35 40.46 -46.11 26.46
CA TYR A 35 40.30 -45.36 25.21
C TYR A 35 39.66 -46.23 24.13
N VAL A 36 38.62 -45.72 23.48
CA VAL A 36 37.96 -46.39 22.36
C VAL A 36 38.36 -45.71 21.07
N LEU A 37 38.94 -46.48 20.15
CA LEU A 37 39.16 -46.06 18.78
C LEU A 37 37.87 -46.27 17.99
N THR A 38 37.23 -45.17 17.57
CA THR A 38 36.04 -45.20 16.73
C THR A 38 36.42 -45.34 15.26
N ASN A 39 35.47 -45.79 14.44
CA ASN A 39 35.71 -45.97 13.01
C ASN A 39 36.04 -44.65 12.28
N GLU A 40 35.53 -43.50 12.76
CA GLU A 40 35.87 -42.21 12.16
C GLU A 40 37.25 -41.71 12.63
N VAL A 41 37.56 -41.83 13.93
CA VAL A 41 38.89 -41.50 14.46
C VAL A 41 39.95 -42.33 13.76
N GLU A 42 39.72 -43.62 13.56
CA GLU A 42 40.60 -44.54 12.83
C GLU A 42 40.98 -44.00 11.44
N LYS A 43 40.00 -43.62 10.61
CA LYS A 43 40.25 -43.04 9.27
C LYS A 43 41.01 -41.71 9.32
N ARG A 44 40.70 -40.86 10.29
CA ARG A 44 41.39 -39.57 10.47
C ARG A 44 42.82 -39.77 10.96
N LEU A 45 43.02 -40.75 11.83
CA LEU A 45 44.30 -41.14 12.37
C LEU A 45 45.20 -41.71 11.28
N GLU A 46 44.68 -42.55 10.37
CA GLU A 46 45.42 -42.99 9.17
C GLU A 46 45.92 -41.81 8.34
N SER A 47 45.05 -40.83 8.05
CA SER A 47 45.44 -39.63 7.28
C SER A 47 46.52 -38.81 7.98
N PHE A 48 46.43 -38.69 9.32
CA PHE A 48 47.45 -38.01 10.11
C PHE A 48 48.77 -38.80 10.13
N LEU A 49 48.72 -40.12 10.35
CA LEU A 49 49.89 -40.98 10.42
C LEU A 49 50.59 -41.08 9.07
N ASP A 50 49.86 -41.06 7.95
CA ASP A 50 50.45 -40.97 6.62
C ASP A 50 51.24 -39.66 6.46
N ALA A 51 50.64 -38.51 6.78
CA ALA A 51 51.35 -37.23 6.76
C ALA A 51 52.53 -37.16 7.74
N TYR A 52 52.40 -37.80 8.91
CA TYR A 52 53.47 -37.89 9.90
C TYR A 52 54.62 -38.76 9.38
N ASN A 53 54.33 -39.98 8.92
CA ASN A 53 55.34 -40.90 8.41
C ASN A 53 56.00 -40.38 7.12
N ASN A 54 55.22 -39.75 6.24
CA ASN A 54 55.62 -39.26 4.92
C ASN A 54 55.50 -37.72 4.85
N TYR A 55 56.45 -36.99 5.46
CA TYR A 55 56.38 -35.53 5.53
C TYR A 55 56.48 -34.83 4.16
N GLU A 56 55.46 -34.05 3.80
CA GLU A 56 55.37 -33.24 2.57
C GLU A 56 55.23 -31.73 2.83
N GLY A 57 56.04 -31.18 3.74
CA GLY A 57 56.14 -29.73 3.92
C GLY A 57 55.08 -29.09 4.82
N ALA A 58 54.21 -29.86 5.48
CA ALA A 58 53.26 -29.37 6.47
C ALA A 58 53.32 -30.20 7.77
N ASN A 59 53.48 -29.52 8.89
CA ASN A 59 53.68 -30.10 10.23
C ASN A 59 52.58 -29.71 11.24
N GLY A 60 51.57 -28.96 10.77
CA GLY A 60 50.45 -28.50 11.58
C GLY A 60 49.25 -29.43 11.44
N VAL A 61 48.63 -29.80 12.56
CA VAL A 61 47.45 -30.67 12.61
C VAL A 61 46.35 -29.99 13.42
N TRP A 62 45.15 -29.94 12.85
CA TRP A 62 43.98 -29.30 13.47
C TRP A 62 42.93 -30.35 13.85
N VAL A 63 42.75 -30.57 15.16
CA VAL A 63 41.73 -31.47 15.71
C VAL A 63 40.48 -30.65 16.07
N SER A 64 39.38 -30.90 15.38
CA SER A 64 38.12 -30.14 15.53
C SER A 64 36.95 -31.06 15.86
N GLY A 65 35.94 -30.51 16.53
CA GLY A 65 34.75 -31.26 16.97
C GLY A 65 33.97 -30.48 18.03
N PHE A 66 32.71 -30.84 18.26
CA PHE A 66 31.87 -30.22 19.29
C PHE A 66 32.32 -30.56 20.73
N PHE A 67 31.73 -29.90 21.73
CA PHE A 67 32.04 -30.17 23.13
C PHE A 67 31.72 -31.63 23.52
N GLY A 68 32.65 -32.32 24.20
CA GLY A 68 32.47 -33.73 24.59
C GLY A 68 32.79 -34.76 23.51
N SER A 69 33.26 -34.35 22.32
CA SER A 69 33.62 -35.26 21.22
C SER A 69 34.95 -36.03 21.42
N GLY A 70 35.65 -35.82 22.55
CA GLY A 70 36.91 -36.52 22.86
C GLY A 70 38.19 -35.92 22.28
N LYS A 71 38.20 -34.65 21.85
CA LYS A 71 39.40 -33.98 21.26
C LYS A 71 40.63 -34.02 22.16
N SER A 72 40.51 -33.55 23.40
CA SER A 72 41.59 -33.53 24.38
C SER A 72 42.08 -34.95 24.72
N HIS A 73 41.16 -35.93 24.73
CA HIS A 73 41.50 -37.34 24.91
C HIS A 73 42.37 -37.86 23.77
N LEU A 74 41.92 -37.66 22.52
CA LEU A 74 42.69 -38.05 21.34
C LEU A 74 44.07 -37.36 21.34
N LEU A 75 44.12 -36.08 21.71
CA LEU A 75 45.37 -35.32 21.81
C LEU A 75 46.34 -35.94 22.84
N LYS A 76 45.85 -36.27 24.05
CA LYS A 76 46.64 -36.94 25.09
C LYS A 76 47.09 -38.33 24.67
N MET A 77 46.21 -39.13 24.07
CA MET A 77 46.54 -40.47 23.57
C MET A 77 47.61 -40.41 22.48
N LEU A 78 47.53 -39.45 21.55
CA LEU A 78 48.56 -39.26 20.52
C LEU A 78 49.90 -38.81 21.12
N ALA A 79 49.88 -37.95 22.13
CA ALA A 79 51.10 -37.51 22.81
C ALA A 79 51.83 -38.69 23.47
N LEU A 80 51.11 -39.55 24.18
CA LEU A 80 51.66 -40.75 24.81
C LEU A 80 52.12 -41.78 23.76
N LEU A 81 51.30 -42.01 22.72
CA LEU A 81 51.55 -43.00 21.69
C LEU A 81 52.78 -42.66 20.85
N LEU A 82 52.91 -41.43 20.34
CA LEU A 82 54.05 -41.07 19.47
C LEU A 82 55.39 -41.02 20.22
N GLU A 83 55.38 -40.76 21.52
CA GLU A 83 56.58 -40.85 22.38
C GLU A 83 56.87 -42.30 22.82
N ASP A 84 55.92 -43.22 22.62
CA ASP A 84 55.90 -44.57 23.20
C ASP A 84 56.24 -44.57 24.70
N ARG A 85 55.57 -43.66 25.43
CA ARG A 85 55.82 -43.49 26.86
C ARG A 85 55.53 -44.80 27.58
N GLU A 86 56.43 -45.24 28.46
CA GLU A 86 56.14 -46.35 29.36
C GLU A 86 55.14 -45.90 30.43
N VAL A 87 54.07 -46.67 30.59
CA VAL A 87 53.01 -46.41 31.58
C VAL A 87 52.84 -47.67 32.42
N ASP A 88 53.18 -47.58 33.72
CA ASP A 88 53.15 -48.70 34.68
C ASP A 88 53.81 -49.99 34.16
N GLY A 89 54.95 -49.85 33.47
CA GLY A 89 55.75 -50.97 32.95
C GLY A 89 55.25 -51.58 31.63
N ALA A 90 54.25 -50.99 30.97
CA ALA A 90 53.82 -51.35 29.62
C ALA A 90 54.10 -50.21 28.63
N SER A 91 54.50 -50.56 27.41
CA SER A 91 54.63 -49.59 26.31
C SER A 91 53.24 -49.11 25.87
N THR A 92 53.11 -47.81 25.56
CA THR A 92 51.84 -47.25 25.07
C THR A 92 51.43 -47.89 23.74
N LEU A 93 52.40 -48.25 22.89
CA LEU A 93 52.15 -48.99 21.66
C LEU A 93 51.43 -50.32 21.92
N ASP A 94 51.92 -51.12 22.87
CA ASP A 94 51.35 -52.43 23.19
C ASP A 94 49.92 -52.33 23.74
N LEU A 95 49.62 -51.27 24.49
CA LEU A 95 48.29 -50.99 25.02
C LEU A 95 47.31 -50.49 23.92
N PHE A 96 47.82 -49.83 22.88
CA PHE A 96 47.01 -49.24 21.83
C PHE A 96 46.73 -50.19 20.65
N LEU A 97 47.68 -51.05 20.27
CA LEU A 97 47.55 -51.98 19.12
C LEU A 97 46.33 -52.92 19.14
N PRO A 98 45.86 -53.43 20.30
CA PRO A 98 44.63 -54.23 20.36
C PRO A 98 43.38 -53.44 19.91
N LYS A 99 43.39 -52.11 20.05
CA LYS A 99 42.25 -51.24 19.72
C LYS A 99 42.03 -51.08 18.22
N CYS A 100 43.03 -51.37 17.39
CA CYS A 100 42.92 -51.34 15.93
C CYS A 100 42.09 -52.50 15.36
N GLY A 101 41.65 -53.47 16.18
CA GLY A 101 40.82 -54.59 15.74
C GLY A 101 41.47 -55.37 14.59
N ASP A 102 40.81 -55.40 13.43
CA ASP A 102 41.25 -56.09 12.22
C ASP A 102 41.99 -55.18 11.21
N ASN A 103 42.18 -53.88 11.53
CA ASN A 103 42.83 -52.94 10.62
C ASN A 103 44.37 -53.03 10.70
N GLU A 104 44.92 -53.91 9.86
CA GLU A 104 46.37 -54.11 9.76
C GLU A 104 47.13 -52.90 9.16
N ILE A 105 46.46 -52.05 8.36
CA ILE A 105 47.09 -50.85 7.79
C ILE A 105 47.38 -49.86 8.90
N LEU A 106 46.37 -49.52 9.71
CA LEU A 106 46.55 -48.63 10.84
C LEU A 106 47.60 -49.16 11.83
N ARG A 107 47.59 -50.47 12.12
CA ARG A 107 48.62 -51.10 12.97
C ARG A 107 50.03 -50.88 12.41
N GLY A 108 50.20 -51.05 11.10
CA GLY A 108 51.47 -50.79 10.42
C GLY A 108 51.91 -49.33 10.53
N ASP A 109 50.98 -48.40 10.31
CA ASP A 109 51.25 -46.96 10.35
C ASP A 109 51.63 -46.45 11.74
N ILE A 110 50.95 -46.95 12.78
CA ILE A 110 51.29 -46.65 14.17
C ILE A 110 52.69 -47.17 14.49
N LYS A 111 53.01 -48.43 14.15
CA LYS A 111 54.34 -48.99 14.39
C LYS A 111 55.44 -48.18 13.69
N ARG A 112 55.19 -47.72 12.47
CA ARG A 112 56.13 -46.85 11.74
C ARG A 112 56.32 -45.49 12.41
N ALA A 113 55.23 -44.87 12.86
CA ALA A 113 55.28 -43.57 13.53
C ALA A 113 56.01 -43.64 14.87
N VAL A 114 55.75 -44.68 15.66
CA VAL A 114 56.37 -44.94 16.95
C VAL A 114 57.86 -45.31 16.82
N ALA A 115 58.25 -45.98 15.73
CA ALA A 115 59.65 -46.29 15.47
C ALA A 115 60.52 -45.02 15.26
N ILE A 116 59.92 -43.85 15.03
CA ILE A 116 60.62 -42.58 14.95
C ILE A 116 60.81 -42.03 16.37
N PRO A 117 62.06 -41.90 16.87
CA PRO A 117 62.30 -41.37 18.21
C PRO A 117 61.68 -39.98 18.36
N SER A 118 60.78 -39.79 19.31
CA SER A 118 60.11 -38.50 19.48
C SER A 118 59.91 -38.11 20.94
N LYS A 119 59.70 -36.82 21.17
CA LYS A 119 59.28 -36.27 22.47
C LYS A 119 58.00 -35.47 22.29
N SER A 120 57.02 -35.72 23.14
CA SER A 120 55.73 -35.05 23.10
C SER A 120 55.61 -34.05 24.25
N VAL A 121 55.11 -32.86 23.93
CA VAL A 121 54.91 -31.75 24.85
C VAL A 121 53.43 -31.41 24.85
N LEU A 122 52.69 -31.92 25.82
CA LEU A 122 51.25 -31.71 25.98
C LEU A 122 50.98 -30.58 26.98
N PHE A 123 50.15 -29.61 26.61
CA PHE A 123 49.73 -28.54 27.52
C PHE A 123 48.39 -27.91 27.11
N ASN A 124 47.64 -27.44 28.10
CA ASN A 124 46.47 -26.59 27.89
C ASN A 124 46.90 -25.12 27.81
N ILE A 125 46.51 -24.43 26.73
CA ILE A 125 46.96 -23.05 26.49
C ILE A 125 46.36 -22.05 27.47
N ASP A 126 45.09 -22.19 27.84
CA ASP A 126 44.40 -21.22 28.71
C ASP A 126 44.93 -21.29 30.16
N GLN A 127 45.13 -22.51 30.67
CA GLN A 127 45.70 -22.74 32.01
C GLN A 127 47.14 -22.21 32.13
N LYS A 128 47.96 -22.38 31.09
CA LYS A 128 49.35 -21.89 31.10
C LYS A 128 49.43 -20.37 30.84
N ALA A 129 48.41 -19.79 30.22
CA ALA A 129 48.33 -18.37 29.88
C ALA A 129 47.89 -17.46 31.04
N ASP A 130 47.07 -17.90 32.01
CA ASP A 130 46.62 -17.06 33.14
C ASP A 130 47.76 -16.47 34.02
N VAL A 131 48.99 -16.97 33.87
CA VAL A 131 50.21 -16.44 34.51
C VAL A 131 50.80 -15.24 33.74
N ILE A 132 50.32 -14.96 32.51
CA ILE A 132 50.80 -13.97 31.55
C ILE A 132 49.60 -13.10 31.12
N SER A 133 49.75 -11.78 30.99
CA SER A 133 48.62 -10.90 30.66
C SER A 133 48.02 -11.24 29.27
N LYS A 134 46.75 -11.68 29.24
CA LYS A 134 45.97 -12.01 28.03
C LYS A 134 45.84 -10.86 27.01
N THR A 135 46.18 -9.63 27.41
CA THR A 135 46.09 -8.42 26.58
C THR A 135 47.24 -8.22 25.58
N GLN A 136 48.31 -9.02 25.65
CA GLN A 136 49.48 -8.84 24.80
C GLN A 136 49.41 -9.65 23.50
N ILE A 137 49.77 -9.01 22.39
CA ILE A 137 49.77 -9.59 21.04
C ILE A 137 50.66 -10.83 20.94
N ASP A 138 51.70 -10.93 21.78
CA ASP A 138 52.68 -12.03 21.79
C ASP A 138 52.38 -13.14 22.82
N ALA A 139 51.22 -13.10 23.48
CA ALA A 139 50.89 -14.03 24.56
C ALA A 139 50.95 -15.51 24.15
N LEU A 140 50.56 -15.84 22.90
CA LEU A 140 50.62 -17.21 22.39
C LEU A 140 52.07 -17.71 22.22
N LEU A 141 52.96 -16.90 21.63
CA LEU A 141 54.37 -17.26 21.48
C LEU A 141 55.05 -17.45 22.85
N ALA A 142 54.72 -16.60 23.82
CA ALA A 142 55.27 -16.68 25.17
C ALA A 142 54.95 -18.02 25.85
N VAL A 143 53.75 -18.58 25.65
CA VAL A 143 53.38 -19.90 26.17
C VAL A 143 54.20 -21.02 25.50
N PHE A 144 54.35 -21.00 24.17
CA PHE A 144 55.19 -21.98 23.47
C PHE A 144 56.65 -21.95 23.95
N VAL A 145 57.21 -20.76 24.11
CA VAL A 145 58.58 -20.57 24.63
C VAL A 145 58.68 -21.09 26.05
N LYS A 146 57.74 -20.73 26.93
CA LYS A 146 57.69 -21.20 28.32
C LYS A 146 57.67 -22.72 28.42
N VAL A 147 56.77 -23.39 27.70
CA VAL A 147 56.64 -24.85 27.78
C VAL A 147 57.85 -25.55 27.16
N PHE A 148 58.42 -25.00 26.08
CA PHE A 148 59.67 -25.50 25.50
C PHE A 148 60.86 -25.34 26.45
N ASP A 149 60.97 -24.21 27.15
CA ASP A 149 62.00 -23.97 28.16
C ASP A 149 61.85 -24.92 29.35
N GLU A 150 60.62 -25.12 29.85
CA GLU A 150 60.30 -26.10 30.91
C GLU A 150 60.71 -27.52 30.50
N MET A 151 60.40 -27.94 29.26
CA MET A 151 60.79 -29.25 28.72
C MET A 151 62.32 -29.43 28.60
N CYS A 152 63.05 -28.35 28.29
CA CYS A 152 64.51 -28.35 28.30
C CYS A 152 65.12 -28.33 29.73
N GLY A 153 64.31 -28.17 30.79
CA GLY A 153 64.77 -28.07 32.19
C GLY A 153 65.08 -26.63 32.66
N TYR A 154 64.80 -25.63 31.83
CA TYR A 154 65.02 -24.20 32.13
C TYR A 154 63.79 -23.58 32.82
N TYR A 155 63.94 -22.35 33.33
CA TYR A 155 62.91 -21.64 34.08
C TYR A 155 61.89 -20.90 33.20
N GLY A 156 60.86 -21.61 32.76
CA GLY A 156 59.87 -21.07 31.82
C GLY A 156 59.01 -19.89 32.32
N LYS A 157 58.89 -19.65 33.63
CA LYS A 157 58.11 -18.51 34.17
C LYS A 157 58.72 -17.15 33.77
N GLN A 158 60.04 -17.07 33.58
CA GLN A 158 60.74 -15.84 33.21
C GLN A 158 61.73 -16.12 32.07
N GLY A 159 61.32 -15.82 30.84
CA GLY A 159 62.08 -16.18 29.63
C GLY A 159 63.52 -15.64 29.55
N HIS A 160 63.81 -14.49 30.19
CA HIS A 160 65.17 -13.95 30.25
C HIS A 160 66.11 -14.80 31.12
N ILE A 161 65.59 -15.42 32.19
CA ILE A 161 66.35 -16.38 33.01
C ILE A 161 66.58 -17.67 32.22
N ALA A 162 65.56 -18.17 31.52
CA ALA A 162 65.71 -19.36 30.67
C ALA A 162 66.74 -19.13 29.54
N GLN A 163 66.82 -17.92 28.97
CA GLN A 163 67.86 -17.57 28.01
C GLN A 163 69.26 -17.59 28.64
N PHE A 164 69.42 -17.05 29.85
CA PHE A 164 70.68 -17.11 30.59
C PHE A 164 71.11 -18.56 30.87
N GLU A 165 70.19 -19.40 31.34
CA GLU A 165 70.45 -20.83 31.57
C GLU A 165 70.85 -21.55 30.27
N ARG A 166 70.14 -21.29 29.17
CA ARG A 166 70.45 -21.85 27.84
C ARG A 166 71.82 -21.42 27.32
N ASP A 167 72.20 -20.15 27.49
CA ASP A 167 73.50 -19.66 27.04
C ASP A 167 74.66 -20.27 27.85
N LEU A 168 74.46 -20.47 29.16
CA LEU A 168 75.40 -21.21 30.01
C LEU A 168 75.51 -22.67 29.59
N ASP A 169 74.39 -23.31 29.29
CA ASP A 169 74.34 -24.72 28.91
C ASP A 169 74.99 -24.97 27.55
N GLY A 170 74.73 -24.09 26.58
CA GLY A 170 75.41 -24.10 25.27
C GLY A 170 76.92 -23.89 25.34
N ARG A 171 77.44 -23.32 26.44
CA ARG A 171 78.89 -23.18 26.72
C ARG A 171 79.44 -24.29 27.62
N GLY A 172 78.61 -25.24 28.06
CA GLY A 172 78.99 -26.31 28.99
C GLY A 172 79.24 -25.83 30.44
N LEU A 173 78.79 -24.62 30.78
CA LEU A 173 79.03 -23.99 32.07
C LEU A 173 77.87 -24.15 33.07
N TYR A 174 76.70 -24.59 32.60
CA TYR A 174 75.47 -24.61 33.41
C TYR A 174 75.56 -25.53 34.64
N ALA A 175 76.11 -26.74 34.48
CA ALA A 175 76.30 -27.66 35.61
C ALA A 175 77.27 -27.09 36.67
N GLY A 176 78.37 -26.47 36.22
CA GLY A 176 79.32 -25.79 37.10
C GLY A 176 78.69 -24.59 37.82
N PHE A 177 77.85 -23.82 37.12
CA PHE A 177 77.10 -22.70 37.68
C PHE A 177 76.13 -23.16 38.79
N LYS A 178 75.38 -24.25 38.58
CA LYS A 178 74.48 -24.79 39.62
C LYS A 178 75.25 -25.15 40.89
N GLN A 179 76.40 -25.82 40.76
CA GLN A 179 77.24 -26.21 41.88
C GLN A 179 77.85 -25.00 42.60
N ALA A 180 78.37 -24.02 41.85
CA ALA A 180 78.92 -22.79 42.41
C ALA A 180 77.83 -21.97 43.14
N TYR A 181 76.64 -21.85 42.53
CA TYR A 181 75.51 -21.18 43.14
C TYR A 181 75.06 -21.86 44.43
N GLU A 182 74.92 -23.19 44.44
CA GLU A 182 74.53 -23.94 45.64
C GLU A 182 75.55 -23.78 46.78
N LYS A 183 76.85 -23.80 46.46
CA LYS A 183 77.93 -23.58 47.42
C LYS A 183 77.91 -22.17 48.02
N ILE A 184 77.56 -21.14 47.24
CA ILE A 184 77.54 -19.73 47.68
C ILE A 184 76.23 -19.39 48.41
N ALA A 185 75.08 -19.78 47.84
CA ALA A 185 73.75 -19.40 48.31
C ALA A 185 73.16 -20.38 49.35
N GLY A 186 73.74 -21.58 49.49
CA GLY A 186 73.25 -22.63 50.39
C GLY A 186 71.93 -23.27 49.95
N ARG A 187 71.54 -23.12 48.67
CA ARG A 187 70.32 -23.68 48.09
C ARG A 187 70.51 -24.00 46.60
N ALA A 188 69.78 -24.98 46.11
CA ALA A 188 69.80 -25.35 44.69
C ALA A 188 69.37 -24.18 43.79
N TRP A 189 69.99 -24.07 42.62
CA TRP A 189 69.69 -23.04 41.62
C TRP A 189 68.22 -23.07 41.20
N GLU A 190 67.63 -24.26 41.12
CA GLU A 190 66.23 -24.49 40.75
C GLU A 190 65.25 -23.75 41.68
N THR A 191 65.62 -23.58 42.95
CA THR A 191 64.87 -22.80 43.95
C THR A 191 65.32 -21.34 43.95
N GLY A 192 66.62 -21.08 43.79
CA GLY A 192 67.21 -19.75 43.77
C GLY A 192 66.69 -18.86 42.63
N ARG A 193 66.49 -19.44 41.44
CA ARG A 193 65.99 -18.73 40.24
C ARG A 193 64.58 -18.17 40.39
N GLU A 194 63.77 -18.69 41.33
CA GLU A 194 62.44 -18.12 41.63
C GLU A 194 62.54 -16.77 42.36
N GLN A 195 63.65 -16.52 43.05
CA GLN A 195 63.91 -15.31 43.85
C GLN A 195 65.08 -14.50 43.28
N ALA A 196 65.23 -14.47 41.94
CA ALA A 196 66.36 -13.87 41.24
C ALA A 196 66.74 -12.44 41.69
N LEU A 197 65.75 -11.62 42.08
CA LEU A 197 65.96 -10.26 42.61
C LEU A 197 66.70 -10.26 43.96
N LEU A 198 66.34 -11.16 44.87
CA LEU A 198 66.97 -11.28 46.20
C LEU A 198 68.35 -11.94 46.11
N GLU A 199 68.54 -12.79 45.11
CA GLU A 199 69.72 -13.62 44.91
C GLU A 199 70.75 -13.00 43.95
N SER A 200 70.52 -11.78 43.45
CA SER A 200 71.34 -11.12 42.42
C SER A 200 72.84 -11.14 42.73
N LYS A 201 73.23 -10.93 44.00
CA LYS A 201 74.64 -10.97 44.44
C LYS A 201 75.24 -12.39 44.37
N ASN A 202 74.48 -13.40 44.77
CA ASN A 202 74.92 -14.79 44.74
C ASN A 202 75.02 -15.31 43.30
N ILE A 203 74.09 -14.87 42.43
CA ILE A 203 74.09 -15.18 40.99
C ILE A 203 75.32 -14.58 40.30
N ALA A 204 75.65 -13.32 40.60
CA ALA A 204 76.84 -12.66 40.05
C ALA A 204 78.13 -13.37 40.48
N ASN A 205 78.25 -13.75 41.77
CA ASN A 205 79.40 -14.48 42.28
C ASN A 205 79.54 -15.87 41.64
N ALA A 206 78.45 -16.62 41.53
CA ALA A 206 78.43 -17.95 40.92
C ALA A 206 78.77 -17.90 39.42
N TYR A 207 78.28 -16.89 38.71
CA TYR A 207 78.61 -16.67 37.30
C TYR A 207 80.08 -16.30 37.12
N ALA A 208 80.62 -15.43 37.96
CA ALA A 208 82.03 -15.01 37.92
C ALA A 208 83.00 -16.19 38.19
N GLU A 209 82.68 -17.05 39.16
CA GLU A 209 83.48 -18.25 39.49
C GLU A 209 83.59 -19.21 38.29
N VAL A 210 82.53 -19.32 37.48
CA VAL A 210 82.46 -20.28 36.38
C VAL A 210 82.88 -19.69 35.03
N ALA A 211 82.65 -18.40 34.80
CA ALA A 211 83.00 -17.70 33.57
C ALA A 211 84.45 -17.13 33.57
N GLY A 212 85.14 -17.16 34.71
CA GLY A 212 86.53 -16.70 34.84
C GLY A 212 86.70 -15.18 34.83
N GLY A 213 85.71 -14.43 35.33
CA GLY A 213 85.70 -12.95 35.38
C GLY A 213 85.59 -12.37 36.79
N ASP A 214 85.59 -11.05 36.92
CA ASP A 214 85.36 -10.37 38.21
C ASP A 214 83.85 -10.32 38.55
N ALA A 215 83.49 -10.57 39.81
CA ALA A 215 82.12 -10.51 40.31
C ALA A 215 81.51 -9.10 40.19
N ALA A 216 82.35 -8.06 40.21
CA ALA A 216 81.91 -6.68 40.00
C ALA A 216 81.30 -6.47 38.59
N ASP A 217 81.89 -7.08 37.56
CA ASP A 217 81.44 -6.96 36.17
C ASP A 217 80.19 -7.81 35.86
N ALA A 218 79.97 -8.87 36.65
CA ALA A 218 78.84 -9.78 36.56
C ALA A 218 77.59 -9.33 37.34
N THR A 219 77.70 -8.26 38.15
CA THR A 219 76.58 -7.74 38.93
C THR A 219 75.48 -7.21 38.01
N GLY A 220 74.23 -7.66 38.22
CA GLY A 220 73.09 -7.28 37.36
C GLY A 220 73.06 -7.98 35.99
N ILE A 221 73.75 -9.13 35.83
CA ILE A 221 73.72 -9.90 34.58
C ILE A 221 72.29 -10.26 34.14
N LEU A 222 71.45 -10.69 35.07
CA LEU A 222 70.05 -11.01 34.78
C LEU A 222 69.22 -9.76 34.41
N ASP A 223 69.57 -8.59 34.93
CA ASP A 223 68.92 -7.33 34.54
C ASP A 223 69.26 -6.95 33.09
N LYS A 224 70.49 -7.21 32.63
CA LYS A 224 70.89 -7.05 31.23
C LYS A 224 70.13 -8.02 30.31
N TYR A 225 70.05 -9.30 30.70
CA TYR A 225 69.23 -10.28 29.99
C TYR A 225 67.76 -9.84 29.95
N ARG A 226 67.22 -9.29 31.05
CA ARG A 226 65.85 -8.80 31.12
C ARG A 226 65.60 -7.59 30.21
N SER A 227 66.54 -6.65 30.09
CA SER A 227 66.38 -5.47 29.22
C SER A 227 66.55 -5.78 27.73
N GLU A 228 67.37 -6.77 27.40
CA GLU A 228 67.64 -7.16 26.00
C GLU A 228 66.70 -8.28 25.50
N TYR A 229 65.97 -8.96 26.40
CA TYR A 229 65.12 -10.08 26.01
C TYR A 229 63.96 -9.64 25.12
N ARG A 230 64.03 -10.06 23.86
CA ARG A 230 62.94 -10.04 22.89
C ARG A 230 62.91 -11.39 22.20
N VAL A 231 61.70 -11.91 21.96
CA VAL A 231 61.55 -13.18 21.25
C VAL A 231 60.58 -12.98 20.11
N ALA A 232 61.06 -13.22 18.89
CA ALA A 232 60.22 -13.37 17.72
C ALA A 232 59.94 -14.85 17.43
N ILE A 233 58.91 -15.11 16.61
CA ILE A 233 58.52 -16.47 16.19
C ILE A 233 59.68 -17.20 15.48
N GLU A 234 60.45 -16.47 14.66
CA GLU A 234 61.59 -17.04 13.95
C GLU A 234 62.72 -17.44 14.91
N ASP A 235 63.00 -16.63 15.94
CA ASP A 235 63.99 -16.96 16.97
C ASP A 235 63.59 -18.22 17.75
N PHE A 236 62.30 -18.37 18.05
CA PHE A 236 61.78 -19.58 18.69
C PHE A 236 61.97 -20.82 17.80
N ALA A 237 61.66 -20.72 16.50
CA ALA A 237 61.87 -21.83 15.58
C ALA A 237 63.37 -22.21 15.46
N GLN A 238 64.27 -21.22 15.51
CA GLN A 238 65.71 -21.47 15.52
C GLN A 238 66.19 -22.13 16.82
N LYS A 239 65.62 -21.74 17.97
CA LYS A 239 65.90 -22.41 19.27
C LYS A 239 65.46 -23.88 19.25
N VAL A 240 64.28 -24.17 18.70
CA VAL A 240 63.80 -25.55 18.53
C VAL A 240 64.72 -26.32 17.57
N GLN A 241 65.12 -25.72 16.45
CA GLN A 241 66.07 -26.34 15.52
C GLN A 241 67.41 -26.67 16.21
N ALA A 242 67.98 -25.74 16.98
CA ALA A 242 69.24 -25.95 17.69
C ALA A 242 69.15 -27.11 18.70
N TYR A 243 68.01 -27.26 19.38
CA TYR A 243 67.75 -28.40 20.24
C TYR A 243 67.67 -29.72 19.44
N LEU A 244 66.97 -29.73 18.31
CA LEU A 244 66.84 -30.91 17.44
C LEU A 244 68.18 -31.33 16.81
N ASP A 245 69.06 -30.37 16.51
CA ASP A 245 70.39 -30.63 15.93
C ASP A 245 71.35 -31.31 16.92
N GLN A 246 71.07 -31.25 18.23
CA GLN A 246 71.79 -31.99 19.28
C GLN A 246 71.28 -33.42 19.46
N ARG A 247 70.20 -33.82 18.78
CA ARG A 247 69.58 -35.15 18.87
C ARG A 247 69.89 -36.01 17.63
N SER A 248 69.33 -37.22 17.57
CA SER A 248 69.49 -38.08 16.39
C SER A 248 68.83 -37.45 15.16
N LYS A 249 69.32 -37.82 13.96
CA LYS A 249 68.89 -37.21 12.69
C LYS A 249 67.38 -37.32 12.44
N ASP A 250 66.78 -38.41 12.91
CA ASP A 250 65.37 -38.72 12.73
C ASP A 250 64.50 -38.31 13.94
N PHE A 251 65.09 -37.70 14.98
CA PHE A 251 64.37 -37.30 16.18
C PHE A 251 63.30 -36.24 15.89
N ARG A 252 62.12 -36.38 16.49
CA ARG A 252 60.99 -35.44 16.35
C ARG A 252 60.55 -34.84 17.67
N LEU A 253 60.11 -33.58 17.61
CA LEU A 253 59.48 -32.88 18.72
C LEU A 253 58.02 -32.56 18.37
N ASN A 254 57.08 -33.01 19.19
CA ASN A 254 55.65 -32.83 18.96
C ASN A 254 55.07 -31.89 20.02
N PHE A 255 54.49 -30.75 19.60
CA PHE A 255 53.72 -29.86 20.47
C PHE A 255 52.24 -30.19 20.38
N PHE A 256 51.64 -30.62 21.48
CA PHE A 256 50.22 -30.93 21.61
C PHE A 256 49.55 -29.84 22.44
N VAL A 257 48.78 -28.98 21.78
CA VAL A 257 48.19 -27.77 22.37
C VAL A 257 46.68 -27.92 22.49
N ASP A 258 46.19 -28.02 23.73
CA ASP A 258 44.78 -28.16 24.00
C ASP A 258 44.08 -26.80 24.16
N GLU A 259 42.79 -26.73 23.78
CA GLU A 259 41.87 -25.59 23.89
C GLU A 259 42.26 -24.30 23.13
N VAL A 260 43.04 -24.44 22.06
CA VAL A 260 43.48 -23.33 21.20
C VAL A 260 42.31 -22.53 20.65
N GLY A 261 41.22 -23.19 20.23
CA GLY A 261 40.07 -22.53 19.62
C GLY A 261 39.39 -21.50 20.52
N GLN A 262 39.28 -21.76 21.83
CA GLN A 262 38.68 -20.81 22.77
C GLN A 262 39.61 -19.63 23.05
N TYR A 263 40.91 -19.91 23.24
CA TYR A 263 41.90 -18.89 23.55
C TYR A 263 42.05 -17.82 22.45
N ILE A 264 41.82 -18.19 21.19
CA ILE A 264 41.94 -17.30 20.03
C ILE A 264 40.60 -16.74 19.53
N ALA A 265 39.46 -17.13 20.11
CA ALA A 265 38.12 -16.87 19.59
C ALA A 265 37.83 -15.38 19.36
N ASP A 266 38.35 -14.51 20.24
CA ASP A 266 38.13 -13.06 20.18
C ASP A 266 39.26 -12.30 19.45
N ASN A 267 40.31 -12.99 18.96
CA ASN A 267 41.50 -12.33 18.43
C ASN A 267 42.12 -13.04 17.20
N VAL A 268 41.74 -12.56 16.02
CA VAL A 268 42.24 -13.02 14.70
C VAL A 268 43.78 -13.00 14.63
N LYS A 269 44.46 -12.06 15.30
CA LYS A 269 45.93 -11.97 15.27
C LYS A 269 46.60 -13.14 15.99
N LEU A 270 46.00 -13.67 17.06
CA LEU A 270 46.56 -14.84 17.77
C LEU A 270 46.51 -16.09 16.90
N MET A 271 45.45 -16.26 16.10
CA MET A 271 45.37 -17.34 15.11
C MET A 271 46.48 -17.21 14.06
N THR A 272 46.69 -16.01 13.51
CA THR A 272 47.80 -15.77 12.56
C THR A 272 49.15 -16.10 13.18
N ASN A 273 49.37 -15.74 14.45
CA ASN A 273 50.61 -16.07 15.16
C ASN A 273 50.83 -17.58 15.29
N LEU A 274 49.79 -18.35 15.64
CA LEU A 274 49.87 -19.81 15.71
C LEU A 274 50.23 -20.43 14.36
N GLN A 275 49.64 -19.92 13.27
CA GLN A 275 49.98 -20.32 11.91
C GLN A 275 51.45 -20.03 11.61
N THR A 276 51.93 -18.81 11.91
CA THR A 276 53.32 -18.42 11.68
C THR A 276 54.29 -19.28 12.49
N ILE A 277 53.93 -19.70 13.71
CA ILE A 277 54.74 -20.65 14.50
C ILE A 277 54.84 -22.00 13.79
N ALA A 278 53.72 -22.58 13.36
CA ALA A 278 53.72 -23.86 12.65
C ALA A 278 54.54 -23.80 11.35
N GLU A 279 54.34 -22.76 10.52
CA GLU A 279 55.09 -22.54 9.27
C GLU A 279 56.59 -22.32 9.49
N SER A 280 56.96 -21.53 10.50
CA SER A 280 58.38 -21.30 10.83
C SER A 280 59.05 -22.59 11.29
N LEU A 281 58.37 -23.40 12.11
CA LEU A 281 58.85 -24.72 12.51
C LEU A 281 58.95 -25.68 11.32
N ALA A 282 57.98 -25.67 10.40
CA ALA A 282 58.00 -26.51 9.20
C ALA A 282 59.22 -26.19 8.32
N THR A 283 59.49 -24.89 8.14
CA THR A 283 60.57 -24.38 7.29
C THR A 283 61.95 -24.64 7.89
N LYS A 284 62.14 -24.34 9.18
CA LYS A 284 63.44 -24.46 9.86
C LYS A 284 63.75 -25.91 10.27
N CYS A 285 62.77 -26.64 10.78
CA CYS A 285 62.97 -27.99 11.32
C CYS A 285 62.72 -29.11 10.30
N ARG A 286 62.14 -28.81 9.12
CA ARG A 286 61.93 -29.74 7.99
C ARG A 286 61.23 -31.05 8.37
N GLY A 287 60.11 -30.95 9.11
CA GLY A 287 59.31 -32.11 9.53
C GLY A 287 59.77 -32.78 10.84
N ARG A 288 60.84 -32.28 11.47
CA ARG A 288 61.29 -32.73 12.81
C ARG A 288 60.55 -32.05 13.98
N ALA A 289 59.71 -31.05 13.71
CA ALA A 289 58.88 -30.40 14.73
C ALA A 289 57.43 -30.34 14.24
N TRP A 290 56.47 -30.83 15.04
CA TRP A 290 55.04 -30.89 14.72
C TRP A 290 54.21 -30.09 15.73
N VAL A 291 53.11 -29.50 15.26
CA VAL A 291 52.17 -28.74 16.10
C VAL A 291 50.77 -29.30 15.88
N ILE A 292 50.22 -29.95 16.91
CA ILE A 292 48.90 -30.57 16.92
C ILE A 292 48.03 -29.79 17.89
N VAL A 293 46.92 -29.22 17.42
CA VAL A 293 46.08 -28.32 18.22
C VAL A 293 44.63 -28.80 18.26
N THR A 294 43.91 -28.54 19.36
CA THR A 294 42.46 -28.78 19.45
C THR A 294 41.65 -27.48 19.39
N ALA A 295 40.51 -27.53 18.71
CA ALA A 295 39.56 -26.42 18.65
C ALA A 295 38.11 -26.90 18.55
N GLN A 296 37.17 -26.02 18.87
CA GLN A 296 35.74 -26.30 18.68
C GLN A 296 35.37 -26.19 17.18
N GLU A 297 34.41 -27.01 16.76
CA GLU A 297 33.99 -27.11 15.35
C GLU A 297 33.28 -25.85 14.84
N ASP A 298 32.52 -25.18 15.71
CA ASP A 298 31.58 -24.12 15.31
C ASP A 298 31.92 -22.79 16.00
N LEU A 299 33.10 -22.25 15.71
CA LEU A 299 33.57 -20.98 16.28
C LEU A 299 32.61 -19.80 15.99
N ASN A 300 31.76 -19.92 14.96
CA ASN A 300 30.72 -18.95 14.61
C ASN A 300 29.63 -18.81 15.69
N THR A 301 29.41 -19.82 16.53
CA THR A 301 28.37 -19.79 17.59
C THR A 301 28.93 -19.59 18.99
N VAL A 302 30.24 -19.82 19.18
CA VAL A 302 30.92 -19.75 20.47
C VAL A 302 31.10 -18.30 20.95
N VAL A 303 30.98 -17.32 20.04
CA VAL A 303 31.08 -15.89 20.34
C VAL A 303 29.81 -15.20 19.86
N GLY A 304 28.84 -15.02 20.76
CA GLY A 304 27.52 -14.43 20.49
C GLY A 304 27.51 -12.96 20.03
N GLU A 305 28.66 -12.40 19.62
CA GLU A 305 28.84 -11.00 19.24
C GLU A 305 29.79 -10.81 18.03
N MET A 306 29.95 -11.80 17.14
CA MET A 306 30.73 -11.58 15.92
C MET A 306 29.90 -10.97 14.77
N THR A 307 30.45 -9.97 14.11
CA THR A 307 29.98 -9.53 12.78
C THR A 307 30.33 -10.60 11.75
N GLN A 308 29.45 -10.85 10.77
CA GLN A 308 29.63 -11.87 9.70
C GLN A 308 30.99 -11.82 8.97
N GLN A 309 31.72 -10.70 9.03
CA GLN A 309 33.06 -10.56 8.47
C GLN A 309 34.13 -11.34 9.24
N GLN A 310 34.06 -11.43 10.57
CA GLN A 310 35.11 -12.07 11.37
C GLN A 310 35.09 -13.61 11.25
N GLY A 311 33.90 -14.23 11.18
CA GLY A 311 33.77 -15.68 10.98
C GLY A 311 34.35 -16.17 9.64
N ASN A 312 34.22 -15.37 8.58
CA ASN A 312 34.79 -15.69 7.26
C ASN A 312 36.33 -15.63 7.23
N ASP A 313 36.95 -14.77 8.04
CA ASP A 313 38.40 -14.68 8.10
C ASP A 313 39.01 -15.84 8.90
N PHE A 314 38.32 -16.34 9.92
CA PHE A 314 38.73 -17.55 10.66
C PHE A 314 38.73 -18.80 9.78
N SER A 315 37.68 -19.02 8.98
CA SER A 315 37.61 -20.18 8.07
C SER A 315 38.78 -20.20 7.07
N LYS A 316 39.16 -19.03 6.52
CA LYS A 316 40.29 -18.90 5.59
C LYS A 316 41.65 -19.18 6.23
N ILE A 317 41.80 -18.87 7.52
CA ILE A 317 43.06 -19.11 8.25
C ILE A 317 43.15 -20.59 8.66
N GLN A 318 42.03 -21.21 9.04
CA GLN A 318 41.96 -22.64 9.31
C GLN A 318 42.34 -23.48 8.09
N ASP A 319 41.99 -23.04 6.87
CA ASP A 319 42.30 -23.74 5.58
C ASP A 319 43.80 -23.93 5.31
N ARG A 320 44.64 -23.29 6.11
CA ARG A 320 46.10 -23.36 5.99
C ARG A 320 46.73 -24.49 6.82
N PHE A 321 46.00 -25.05 7.79
CA PHE A 321 46.37 -26.32 8.43
C PHE A 321 45.96 -27.48 7.52
N LYS A 322 46.93 -28.04 6.77
CA LYS A 322 46.68 -29.07 5.76
C LYS A 322 46.12 -30.37 6.34
N ASN A 323 46.51 -30.73 7.56
CA ASN A 323 46.08 -31.98 8.22
C ASN A 323 44.92 -31.69 9.18
N ARG A 324 43.72 -32.19 8.88
CA ARG A 324 42.49 -31.94 9.65
C ARG A 324 41.88 -33.23 10.16
N MET A 325 41.69 -33.30 11.48
CA MET A 325 40.98 -34.40 12.14
C MET A 325 39.67 -33.85 12.70
N LYS A 326 38.56 -34.13 12.03
CA LYS A 326 37.23 -33.72 12.47
C LYS A 326 36.55 -34.89 13.19
N LEU A 327 36.13 -34.66 14.43
CA LEU A 327 35.40 -35.60 15.29
C LEU A 327 33.91 -35.27 15.28
N THR A 328 33.05 -36.23 14.94
CA THR A 328 31.61 -36.01 14.77
C THR A 328 30.77 -36.66 15.87
N SER A 329 29.46 -36.46 15.84
CA SER A 329 28.52 -37.03 16.82
C SER A 329 28.48 -38.55 16.82
N ALA A 330 28.74 -39.17 15.66
CA ALA A 330 28.79 -40.61 15.51
C ALA A 330 29.89 -41.23 16.39
N ASP A 331 31.00 -40.51 16.60
CA ASP A 331 32.08 -40.95 17.47
C ASP A 331 31.61 -41.12 18.91
N VAL A 332 30.79 -40.21 19.43
CA VAL A 332 30.37 -40.27 20.83
C VAL A 332 29.39 -41.41 21.08
N ALA A 333 28.46 -41.65 20.15
CA ALA A 333 27.57 -42.81 20.24
C ALA A 333 28.35 -44.12 20.21
N GLU A 334 29.32 -44.26 19.30
CA GLU A 334 30.18 -45.44 19.21
C GLU A 334 31.04 -45.63 20.46
N VAL A 335 31.58 -44.55 21.03
CA VAL A 335 32.30 -44.57 22.32
C VAL A 335 31.39 -45.06 23.44
N ILE A 336 30.16 -44.56 23.56
CA ILE A 336 29.22 -45.03 24.60
C ILE A 336 28.90 -46.52 24.38
N GLN A 337 28.62 -46.92 23.14
CA GLN A 337 28.31 -48.31 22.78
C GLN A 337 29.46 -49.27 23.14
N LYS A 338 30.69 -48.97 22.73
CA LYS A 338 31.86 -49.83 22.97
C LYS A 338 32.41 -49.73 24.39
N ARG A 339 32.45 -48.54 25.00
CA ARG A 339 33.06 -48.30 26.32
C ARG A 339 32.10 -48.65 27.45
N LEU A 340 30.85 -48.20 27.38
CA LEU A 340 29.87 -48.34 28.46
C LEU A 340 28.92 -49.52 28.23
N LEU A 341 28.41 -49.67 27.01
CA LEU A 341 27.30 -50.59 26.71
C LEU A 341 27.72 -51.93 26.13
N ALA A 342 29.02 -52.25 26.08
CA ALA A 342 29.47 -53.56 25.63
C ALA A 342 28.76 -54.68 26.42
N LYS A 343 28.26 -55.69 25.70
CA LYS A 343 27.44 -56.78 26.28
C LYS A 343 28.27 -58.04 26.46
N ASN A 344 27.94 -58.83 27.48
CA ASN A 344 28.47 -60.18 27.62
C ASN A 344 27.71 -61.17 26.71
N GLU A 345 28.23 -62.40 26.54
CA GLU A 345 27.62 -63.39 25.63
C GLU A 345 26.16 -63.71 25.97
N ALA A 346 25.82 -63.80 27.26
CA ALA A 346 24.45 -64.04 27.70
C ALA A 346 23.50 -62.88 27.34
N GLY A 347 23.95 -61.64 27.53
CA GLY A 347 23.22 -60.43 27.15
C GLY A 347 23.01 -60.32 25.64
N VAL A 348 24.02 -60.68 24.83
CA VAL A 348 23.90 -60.73 23.36
C VAL A 348 22.82 -61.72 22.94
N GLY A 349 22.77 -62.92 23.54
CA GLY A 349 21.73 -63.92 23.29
C GLY A 349 20.32 -63.40 23.64
N GLN A 350 20.13 -62.88 24.85
CA GLN A 350 18.82 -62.41 25.31
C GLN A 350 18.29 -61.21 24.49
N LEU A 351 19.16 -60.26 24.14
CA LEU A 351 18.78 -59.09 23.34
C LEU A 351 18.53 -59.45 21.87
N SER A 352 19.22 -60.47 21.35
CA SER A 352 18.93 -61.02 20.03
C SER A 352 17.49 -61.53 19.93
N ASP A 353 17.05 -62.29 20.92
CA ASP A 353 15.68 -62.82 20.95
C ASP A 353 14.65 -61.68 21.05
N THR A 354 14.93 -60.70 21.91
CA THR A 354 14.11 -59.49 22.06
C THR A 354 14.00 -58.72 20.73
N TYR A 355 15.11 -58.56 20.00
CA TYR A 355 15.14 -57.91 18.70
C TYR A 355 14.24 -58.63 17.68
N HIS A 356 14.31 -59.97 17.61
CA HIS A 356 13.51 -60.73 16.65
C HIS A 356 12.01 -60.62 16.91
N VAL A 357 11.59 -60.46 18.16
CA VAL A 357 10.18 -60.23 18.52
C VAL A 357 9.75 -58.81 18.14
N GLU A 358 10.56 -57.80 18.45
CA GLU A 358 10.15 -56.38 18.41
C GLU A 358 10.53 -55.61 17.13
N VAL A 359 11.37 -56.15 16.24
CA VAL A 359 11.90 -55.42 15.06
C VAL A 359 10.79 -54.81 14.19
N ASN A 360 9.65 -55.49 14.05
CA ASN A 360 8.51 -55.00 13.28
C ASN A 360 7.77 -53.84 13.98
N ASN A 361 7.86 -53.76 15.30
CA ASN A 361 7.21 -52.72 16.12
C ASN A 361 8.08 -51.46 16.23
N PHE A 362 9.41 -51.54 16.05
CA PHE A 362 10.33 -50.41 16.25
C PHE A 362 9.95 -49.15 15.47
N LYS A 363 9.46 -49.26 14.25
CA LYS A 363 9.02 -48.10 13.45
C LYS A 363 7.81 -47.40 14.10
N THR A 364 6.91 -48.17 14.69
CA THR A 364 5.74 -47.66 15.42
C THR A 364 6.14 -47.12 16.79
N LEU A 365 7.04 -47.78 17.52
CA LEU A 365 7.46 -47.35 18.85
C LEU A 365 8.28 -46.06 18.81
N PHE A 366 9.24 -45.95 17.88
CA PHE A 366 10.25 -44.89 17.87
C PHE A 366 10.15 -43.92 16.68
N GLY A 367 9.11 -44.05 15.85
CA GLY A 367 8.91 -43.17 14.69
C GLY A 367 8.37 -41.79 15.06
N PHE A 368 8.99 -40.74 14.50
CA PHE A 368 8.50 -39.37 14.56
C PHE A 368 7.73 -39.06 13.25
N ALA A 369 6.44 -38.77 13.33
CA ALA A 369 5.56 -38.67 12.14
C ALA A 369 5.23 -37.23 11.71
N ASP A 370 5.61 -36.22 12.50
CA ASP A 370 5.00 -34.88 12.44
C ASP A 370 5.87 -33.84 11.69
N GLY A 371 6.74 -34.31 10.78
CA GLY A 371 7.66 -33.47 10.01
C GLY A 371 8.80 -32.86 10.85
N SER A 372 9.11 -33.43 12.02
CA SER A 372 10.38 -33.22 12.73
C SER A 372 11.54 -33.86 11.95
N GLN A 373 12.78 -33.52 12.30
CA GLN A 373 13.94 -34.21 11.74
C GLN A 373 13.80 -35.73 11.94
N THR A 374 14.02 -36.49 10.87
CA THR A 374 13.96 -37.95 10.94
C THR A 374 15.19 -38.46 11.68
N TYR A 375 15.03 -38.80 12.95
CA TYR A 375 16.07 -39.50 13.69
C TYR A 375 16.18 -40.95 13.21
N ARG A 376 17.42 -41.45 13.08
CA ARG A 376 17.65 -42.85 12.71
C ARG A 376 17.19 -43.75 13.86
N ASN A 377 16.52 -44.84 13.50
CA ASN A 377 16.15 -45.90 14.43
C ASN A 377 17.25 -46.99 14.47
N PHE A 378 17.00 -48.11 15.16
CA PHE A 378 17.85 -49.29 15.10
C PHE A 378 18.05 -49.75 13.64
N GLN A 379 19.30 -50.03 13.25
CA GLN A 379 19.67 -50.34 11.86
C GLN A 379 19.53 -51.83 11.60
N ASP A 380 20.05 -52.62 12.55
CA ASP A 380 20.06 -54.06 12.55
C ASP A 380 20.10 -54.57 14.00
N ARG A 381 20.20 -55.89 14.13
CA ARG A 381 20.31 -56.62 15.39
C ARG A 381 21.51 -56.15 16.21
N ASP A 382 22.67 -56.00 15.60
CA ASP A 382 23.90 -55.68 16.32
C ASP A 382 23.86 -54.24 16.85
N HIS A 383 23.31 -53.31 16.07
CA HIS A 383 23.07 -51.94 16.52
C HIS A 383 22.09 -51.86 17.71
N PHE A 384 21.06 -52.72 17.73
CA PHE A 384 20.17 -52.85 18.89
C PHE A 384 20.91 -53.33 20.13
N ILE A 385 21.70 -54.39 20.01
CA ILE A 385 22.48 -54.96 21.11
C ILE A 385 23.49 -53.94 21.67
N HIS A 386 24.19 -53.22 20.80
CA HIS A 386 25.20 -52.24 21.18
C HIS A 386 24.59 -50.98 21.82
N SER A 387 23.38 -50.58 21.43
CA SER A 387 22.73 -49.35 21.94
C SER A 387 21.86 -49.58 23.17
N TYR A 388 21.30 -50.78 23.35
CA TYR A 388 20.39 -51.09 24.44
C TYR A 388 21.04 -50.83 25.82
N PRO A 389 20.34 -50.19 26.80
CA PRO A 389 18.91 -49.85 26.85
C PRO A 389 18.54 -48.47 26.27
N PHE A 390 19.46 -47.82 25.55
CA PHE A 390 19.22 -46.53 24.91
C PHE A 390 18.73 -46.69 23.48
N ILE A 391 17.92 -45.74 23.05
CA ILE A 391 17.35 -45.72 21.70
C ILE A 391 18.22 -44.82 20.82
N PRO A 392 18.55 -45.18 19.56
CA PRO A 392 19.50 -44.45 18.73
C PRO A 392 19.24 -42.95 18.54
N TYR A 393 17.98 -42.49 18.58
CA TYR A 393 17.68 -41.07 18.50
C TYR A 393 18.18 -40.27 19.72
N GLN A 394 18.35 -40.92 20.87
CA GLN A 394 18.69 -40.24 22.13
C GLN A 394 20.09 -39.65 22.09
N PHE A 395 21.05 -40.28 21.40
CA PHE A 395 22.40 -39.75 21.25
C PHE A 395 22.44 -38.40 20.52
N PRO A 396 21.97 -38.27 19.26
CA PRO A 396 21.96 -36.99 18.57
C PRO A 396 20.99 -35.98 19.17
N LEU A 397 19.84 -36.42 19.69
CA LEU A 397 18.87 -35.49 20.32
C LEU A 397 19.44 -34.89 21.62
N PHE A 398 20.07 -35.70 22.47
CA PHE A 398 20.69 -35.20 23.69
C PHE A 398 21.89 -34.29 23.38
N GLN A 399 22.68 -34.62 22.37
CA GLN A 399 23.74 -33.73 21.90
C GLN A 399 23.19 -32.36 21.47
N ALA A 400 22.14 -32.35 20.65
CA ALA A 400 21.49 -31.11 20.22
C ALA A 400 20.92 -30.34 21.42
N ALA A 401 20.31 -31.03 22.39
CA ALA A 401 19.82 -30.43 23.62
C ALA A 401 20.92 -29.70 24.39
N ILE A 402 22.07 -30.36 24.64
CA ILE A 402 23.19 -29.75 25.38
C ILE A 402 23.80 -28.57 24.62
N GLN A 403 23.98 -28.70 23.30
CA GLN A 403 24.49 -27.61 22.47
C GLN A 403 23.58 -26.37 22.54
N ASN A 404 22.27 -26.54 22.34
CA ASN A 404 21.33 -25.43 22.36
C ASN A 404 21.16 -24.84 23.77
N LEU A 405 21.10 -25.67 24.82
CA LEU A 405 21.10 -25.21 26.21
C LEU A 405 22.35 -24.38 26.53
N SER A 406 23.52 -24.79 26.04
CA SER A 406 24.77 -24.05 26.20
C SER A 406 24.75 -22.71 25.47
N GLN A 407 24.24 -22.65 24.23
CA GLN A 407 24.08 -21.41 23.46
C GLN A 407 23.16 -20.41 24.19
N HIS A 408 22.15 -20.92 24.89
CA HIS A 408 21.25 -20.13 25.73
C HIS A 408 21.76 -19.93 27.18
N SER A 409 23.07 -20.12 27.42
CA SER A 409 23.73 -19.86 28.71
C SER A 409 23.13 -20.62 29.91
N ALA A 410 22.67 -21.86 29.68
CA ALA A 410 22.01 -22.67 30.70
C ALA A 410 22.91 -23.23 31.82
N PHE A 411 24.23 -23.24 31.62
CA PHE A 411 25.21 -23.89 32.52
C PHE A 411 26.09 -22.90 33.30
N GLU A 412 26.52 -23.25 34.51
CA GLU A 412 27.21 -22.36 35.46
C GLU A 412 28.63 -21.93 35.07
N GLY A 413 28.82 -20.73 34.50
CA GLY A 413 30.14 -20.26 34.06
C GLY A 413 30.31 -20.47 32.56
N LYS A 414 30.77 -19.42 31.86
CA LYS A 414 30.56 -19.28 30.41
C LYS A 414 31.04 -20.48 29.59
N HIS A 415 32.08 -21.21 30.03
CA HIS A 415 32.59 -22.40 29.31
C HIS A 415 33.18 -23.53 30.20
N SER A 416 33.19 -23.40 31.54
CA SER A 416 33.94 -24.31 32.42
C SER A 416 33.10 -25.44 33.06
N SER A 417 31.80 -25.23 33.29
CA SER A 417 30.93 -26.14 34.05
C SER A 417 30.33 -27.31 33.27
N VAL A 418 30.19 -27.18 31.95
CA VAL A 418 29.90 -28.35 31.11
C VAL A 418 31.12 -29.28 31.05
N GLY A 419 32.32 -28.71 31.35
CA GLY A 419 33.61 -29.37 31.46
C GLY A 419 33.58 -30.63 32.30
N GLU A 420 32.96 -30.59 33.49
CA GLU A 420 33.07 -31.63 34.51
C GLU A 420 32.30 -32.94 34.22
N ARG A 421 31.24 -32.90 33.39
CA ARG A 421 30.48 -34.09 32.98
C ARG A 421 30.40 -34.21 31.46
N SER A 422 31.20 -35.11 30.89
CA SER A 422 31.07 -35.50 29.48
C SER A 422 29.74 -36.22 29.22
N MET A 423 29.32 -36.25 27.94
CA MET A 423 28.12 -37.00 27.50
C MET A 423 28.15 -38.45 27.99
N LEU A 424 29.32 -39.10 27.96
CA LEU A 424 29.52 -40.46 28.48
C LEU A 424 29.12 -40.58 29.96
N GLY A 425 29.47 -39.60 30.80
CA GLY A 425 29.13 -39.59 32.21
C GLY A 425 27.62 -39.50 32.47
N VAL A 426 26.89 -38.73 31.65
CA VAL A 426 25.41 -38.66 31.72
C VAL A 426 24.79 -40.02 31.38
N PHE A 427 25.20 -40.63 30.26
CA PHE A 427 24.69 -41.95 29.87
C PHE A 427 25.05 -43.04 30.89
N GLN A 428 26.23 -42.96 31.50
CA GLN A 428 26.62 -43.85 32.60
C GLN A 428 25.69 -43.68 33.80
N GLN A 429 25.44 -42.44 34.25
CA GLN A 429 24.54 -42.17 35.37
C GLN A 429 23.13 -42.72 35.10
N VAL A 430 22.61 -42.52 33.88
CA VAL A 430 21.30 -43.07 33.48
C VAL A 430 21.33 -44.60 33.49
N ALA A 431 22.37 -45.22 32.93
CA ALA A 431 22.51 -46.68 32.92
C ALA A 431 22.57 -47.26 34.35
N VAL A 432 23.29 -46.60 35.26
CA VAL A 432 23.36 -46.98 36.69
C VAL A 432 21.99 -46.84 37.35
N GLN A 433 21.27 -45.76 37.08
CA GLN A 433 19.95 -45.50 37.66
C GLN A 433 18.90 -46.54 37.24
N ILE A 434 18.98 -47.06 36.02
CA ILE A 434 18.07 -48.10 35.53
C ILE A 434 18.63 -49.53 35.70
N GLY A 435 19.85 -49.70 36.21
CA GLY A 435 20.57 -50.97 36.21
C GLY A 435 19.83 -52.14 36.88
N ASP A 436 19.03 -51.87 37.91
CA ASP A 436 18.28 -52.90 38.65
C ASP A 436 16.93 -53.26 37.98
N ARG A 437 16.60 -52.65 36.85
CA ARG A 437 15.38 -52.94 36.09
C ARG A 437 15.52 -54.23 35.26
N PRO A 438 14.41 -54.94 34.97
CA PRO A 438 14.46 -56.13 34.13
C PRO A 438 14.80 -55.78 32.67
N VAL A 439 15.44 -56.72 31.98
CA VAL A 439 15.63 -56.65 30.52
C VAL A 439 14.27 -56.55 29.81
N GLY A 440 14.17 -55.69 28.80
CA GLY A 440 12.93 -55.23 28.16
C GLY A 440 12.61 -53.75 28.46
N ARG A 441 13.11 -53.22 29.58
CA ARG A 441 12.97 -51.80 29.93
C ARG A 441 13.91 -50.90 29.10
N LEU A 442 13.47 -49.67 28.86
CA LEU A 442 14.21 -48.66 28.11
C LEU A 442 14.54 -47.46 29.00
N ALA A 443 15.62 -46.75 28.67
CA ALA A 443 15.93 -45.46 29.26
C ALA A 443 14.99 -44.39 28.66
N THR A 444 14.21 -43.69 29.48
CA THR A 444 13.41 -42.56 29.03
C THR A 444 14.25 -41.28 28.98
N PHE A 445 13.88 -40.34 28.10
CA PHE A 445 14.71 -39.17 27.80
C PHE A 445 14.82 -38.18 28.98
N ASP A 446 13.81 -38.13 29.85
CA ASP A 446 13.81 -37.32 31.08
C ASP A 446 14.97 -37.66 32.03
N LEU A 447 15.45 -38.91 32.02
CA LEU A 447 16.58 -39.33 32.86
C LEU A 447 17.88 -38.60 32.49
N MET A 448 18.01 -38.15 31.24
CA MET A 448 19.17 -37.37 30.81
C MET A 448 19.26 -36.02 31.55
N PHE A 449 18.12 -35.47 31.99
CA PHE A 449 18.10 -34.25 32.82
C PHE A 449 18.75 -34.50 34.19
N GLU A 450 18.50 -35.66 34.82
CA GLU A 450 19.14 -36.01 36.10
C GLU A 450 20.66 -36.10 35.99
N GLY A 451 21.16 -36.47 34.81
CA GLY A 451 22.59 -36.52 34.52
C GLY A 451 23.27 -35.15 34.40
N ILE A 452 22.52 -34.08 34.10
CA ILE A 452 23.05 -32.71 33.97
C ILE A 452 22.56 -31.75 35.06
N ARG A 453 21.65 -32.19 35.93
CA ARG A 453 20.98 -31.38 36.94
C ARG A 453 21.91 -30.49 37.77
N THR A 454 23.09 -31.00 38.14
CA THR A 454 24.05 -30.28 39.00
C THR A 454 24.81 -29.18 38.28
N VAL A 455 24.85 -29.16 36.94
CA VAL A 455 25.58 -28.16 36.14
C VAL A 455 24.67 -27.08 35.54
N VAL A 456 23.35 -27.31 35.54
CA VAL A 456 22.34 -26.34 35.08
C VAL A 456 22.16 -25.26 36.15
N LYS A 457 22.22 -23.99 35.76
CA LYS A 457 22.03 -22.86 36.69
C LYS A 457 20.69 -22.96 37.41
N ALA A 458 20.70 -22.68 38.70
CA ALA A 458 19.51 -22.78 39.56
C ALA A 458 18.29 -21.98 39.05
N ASN A 459 18.51 -20.80 38.45
CA ASN A 459 17.43 -19.97 37.90
C ASN A 459 16.73 -20.60 36.68
N ILE A 460 17.42 -21.44 35.91
CA ILE A 460 16.90 -22.02 34.67
C ILE A 460 16.13 -23.32 34.95
N GLN A 461 16.56 -24.07 35.97
CA GLN A 461 15.82 -25.25 36.46
C GLN A 461 14.80 -24.92 37.57
N ARG A 462 14.62 -23.64 37.93
CA ARG A 462 13.74 -23.23 39.04
C ARG A 462 12.30 -23.72 38.87
N ALA A 463 11.74 -23.62 37.66
CA ALA A 463 10.38 -24.09 37.42
C ALA A 463 10.26 -25.62 37.62
N ILE A 464 11.30 -26.40 37.29
CA ILE A 464 11.35 -27.85 37.57
C ILE A 464 11.44 -28.10 39.07
N LEU A 465 12.31 -27.39 39.81
CA LEU A 465 12.42 -27.51 41.27
C LEU A 465 11.10 -27.18 41.95
N GLN A 466 10.41 -26.12 41.50
CA GLN A 466 9.08 -25.77 42.00
C GLN A 466 8.04 -26.83 41.67
N ALA A 467 8.06 -27.39 40.46
CA ALA A 467 7.17 -28.46 40.06
C ALA A 467 7.38 -29.71 40.94
N GLU A 468 8.62 -30.07 41.24
CA GLU A 468 8.94 -31.19 42.15
C GLU A 468 8.42 -31.00 43.58
N HIS A 469 8.31 -29.76 44.05
CA HIS A 469 7.79 -29.47 45.39
C HIS A 469 6.26 -29.33 45.45
N HIS A 470 5.62 -28.87 44.37
CA HIS A 470 4.18 -28.52 44.38
C HIS A 470 3.28 -29.48 43.59
N LEU A 471 3.82 -30.29 42.67
CA LEU A 471 3.04 -31.25 41.90
C LEU A 471 3.18 -32.66 42.49
N ASP A 472 2.04 -33.28 42.82
CA ASP A 472 2.00 -34.67 43.26
C ASP A 472 2.15 -35.68 42.11
N ASP A 473 1.91 -35.25 40.85
CA ASP A 473 2.02 -36.11 39.67
C ASP A 473 3.49 -36.24 39.20
N ALA A 474 4.13 -37.33 39.63
CA ALA A 474 5.50 -37.67 39.27
C ALA A 474 5.71 -37.89 37.75
N PHE A 475 4.67 -38.23 36.98
CA PHE A 475 4.79 -38.37 35.53
C PHE A 475 4.80 -37.00 34.84
N ALA A 476 4.00 -36.05 35.32
CA ALA A 476 4.00 -34.66 34.82
C ALA A 476 5.36 -33.97 35.03
N ILE A 477 5.86 -34.00 36.27
CA ILE A 477 7.23 -34.42 36.60
C ILE A 477 8.24 -34.58 35.45
N ARG A 478 8.32 -35.85 35.04
CA ARG A 478 9.22 -36.38 34.02
C ARG A 478 8.97 -35.75 32.65
N VAL A 479 7.71 -35.52 32.27
CA VAL A 479 7.37 -34.86 30.99
C VAL A 479 7.93 -33.43 30.95
N LEU A 480 7.85 -32.69 32.05
CA LEU A 480 8.42 -31.34 32.16
C LEU A 480 9.95 -31.36 31.98
N LYS A 481 10.65 -32.34 32.57
CA LYS A 481 12.10 -32.53 32.39
C LYS A 481 12.48 -32.86 30.95
N ALA A 482 11.69 -33.70 30.27
CA ALA A 482 11.90 -33.99 28.85
C ALA A 482 11.67 -32.74 27.99
N LEU A 483 10.62 -31.95 28.25
CA LEU A 483 10.34 -30.69 27.56
C LEU A 483 11.44 -29.64 27.77
N PHE A 484 12.02 -29.58 28.97
CA PHE A 484 13.15 -28.72 29.26
C PHE A 484 14.36 -29.02 28.37
N LEU A 485 14.71 -30.31 28.22
CA LEU A 485 15.84 -30.73 27.38
C LEU A 485 15.65 -30.34 25.91
N VAL A 486 14.43 -30.44 25.39
CA VAL A 486 14.14 -30.15 23.97
C VAL A 486 13.73 -28.71 23.69
N LYS A 487 13.65 -27.84 24.71
CA LYS A 487 13.12 -26.46 24.58
C LYS A 487 13.73 -25.68 23.43
N TYR A 488 15.05 -25.74 23.29
CA TYR A 488 15.80 -24.96 22.29
C TYR A 488 16.15 -25.77 21.04
N VAL A 489 15.68 -27.02 20.92
CA VAL A 489 15.96 -27.91 19.79
C VAL A 489 14.88 -27.72 18.73
N LYS A 490 15.10 -26.78 17.80
CA LYS A 490 14.11 -26.40 16.77
C LYS A 490 13.73 -27.54 15.82
N GLU A 491 14.64 -28.49 15.62
CA GLU A 491 14.45 -29.67 14.78
C GLU A 491 13.46 -30.68 15.38
N PHE A 492 13.24 -30.59 16.70
CA PHE A 492 12.34 -31.46 17.44
C PHE A 492 10.98 -30.77 17.66
N LYS A 493 9.90 -31.44 17.26
CA LYS A 493 8.54 -30.94 17.49
C LYS A 493 7.91 -31.65 18.69
N PRO A 494 7.66 -30.96 19.81
CA PRO A 494 7.12 -31.56 21.03
C PRO A 494 5.59 -31.76 20.95
N THR A 495 5.16 -32.69 20.10
CA THR A 495 3.76 -33.16 20.01
C THR A 495 3.48 -34.24 21.04
N ILE A 496 2.21 -34.54 21.33
CA ILE A 496 1.82 -35.66 22.21
C ILE A 496 2.47 -36.97 21.72
N ARG A 497 2.47 -37.20 20.39
CA ARG A 497 3.05 -38.39 19.77
C ARG A 497 4.56 -38.50 19.99
N ASN A 498 5.30 -37.42 19.79
CA ASN A 498 6.75 -37.40 19.93
C ASN A 498 7.17 -37.45 21.41
N LEU A 499 6.41 -36.84 22.31
CA LEU A 499 6.61 -36.96 23.75
C LEU A 499 6.36 -38.39 24.24
N CYS A 500 5.41 -39.13 23.66
CA CYS A 500 5.26 -40.56 23.95
C CYS A 500 6.52 -41.36 23.58
N VAL A 501 7.21 -41.00 22.49
CA VAL A 501 8.49 -41.63 22.12
C VAL A 501 9.55 -41.36 23.19
N LEU A 502 9.68 -40.10 23.63
CA LEU A 502 10.65 -39.71 24.68
C LEU A 502 10.39 -40.41 26.03
N MET A 503 9.13 -40.70 26.32
CA MET A 503 8.66 -41.26 27.60
C MET A 503 8.41 -42.77 27.55
N LEU A 504 8.82 -43.46 26.48
CA LEU A 504 8.63 -44.90 26.33
C LEU A 504 9.62 -45.68 27.21
N GLU A 505 9.08 -46.36 28.21
CA GLU A 505 9.87 -47.07 29.25
C GLU A 505 9.90 -48.60 29.05
N ASP A 506 9.05 -49.12 28.17
CA ASP A 506 8.82 -50.54 27.94
C ASP A 506 8.55 -50.80 26.45
N LEU A 507 9.10 -51.87 25.91
CA LEU A 507 8.83 -52.31 24.52
C LEU A 507 7.39 -52.81 24.37
N ASP A 508 6.82 -53.39 25.43
CA ASP A 508 5.44 -53.90 25.47
C ASP A 508 4.39 -52.84 25.89
N ALA A 509 4.75 -51.55 25.89
CA ALA A 509 3.85 -50.51 26.38
C ALA A 509 2.61 -50.29 25.49
N ASP A 510 1.46 -50.14 26.14
CA ASP A 510 0.21 -49.70 25.50
C ASP A 510 0.31 -48.21 25.10
N LEU A 511 0.62 -47.97 23.82
CA LEU A 511 0.80 -46.63 23.26
C LEU A 511 -0.44 -45.72 23.44
N PRO A 512 -1.68 -46.16 23.14
CA PRO A 512 -2.88 -45.39 23.47
C PRO A 512 -2.99 -44.97 24.93
N LYS A 513 -2.67 -45.88 25.87
CA LYS A 513 -2.70 -45.57 27.30
C LYS A 513 -1.60 -44.58 27.70
N LEU A 514 -0.41 -44.69 27.11
CA LEU A 514 0.67 -43.73 27.30
C LEU A 514 0.30 -42.35 26.75
N ALA A 515 -0.31 -42.28 25.57
CA ALA A 515 -0.78 -41.03 24.97
C ALA A 515 -1.76 -40.28 25.88
N LYS A 516 -2.74 -40.99 26.47
CA LYS A 516 -3.67 -40.40 27.45
C LYS A 516 -2.97 -39.89 28.70
N LYS A 517 -1.95 -40.59 29.19
CA LYS A 517 -1.15 -40.13 30.35
C LYS A 517 -0.35 -38.87 30.01
N VAL A 518 0.27 -38.83 28.83
CA VAL A 518 1.02 -37.66 28.35
C VAL A 518 0.08 -36.46 28.18
N GLU A 519 -1.09 -36.65 27.57
CA GLU A 519 -2.10 -35.60 27.43
C GLU A 519 -2.58 -35.07 28.80
N GLY A 520 -2.85 -35.95 29.76
CA GLY A 520 -3.21 -35.55 31.13
C GLY A 520 -2.11 -34.74 31.82
N ALA A 521 -0.85 -35.17 31.70
CA ALA A 521 0.31 -34.45 32.23
C ALA A 521 0.48 -33.07 31.59
N LEU A 522 0.36 -32.97 30.27
CA LEU A 522 0.47 -31.70 29.55
C LEU A 522 -0.64 -30.72 29.95
N ASN A 523 -1.88 -31.20 30.07
CA ASN A 523 -3.00 -30.38 30.53
C ASN A 523 -2.75 -29.82 31.95
N LEU A 524 -2.22 -30.64 32.86
CA LEU A 524 -1.87 -30.21 34.22
C LEU A 524 -0.76 -29.14 34.20
N LEU A 525 0.31 -29.37 33.43
CA LEU A 525 1.44 -28.45 33.31
C LEU A 525 1.04 -27.12 32.65
N GLU A 526 0.15 -27.14 31.66
CA GLU A 526 -0.38 -25.95 30.99
C GLU A 526 -1.27 -25.13 31.92
N GLN A 527 -2.15 -25.79 32.68
CA GLN A 527 -2.99 -25.15 33.69
C GLN A 527 -2.14 -24.43 34.76
N GLN A 528 -1.06 -25.06 35.21
CA GLN A 528 -0.12 -24.49 36.19
C GLN A 528 0.93 -23.55 35.56
N THR A 529 0.84 -23.29 34.25
CA THR A 529 1.73 -22.38 33.49
C THR A 529 3.22 -22.75 33.61
N TYR A 530 3.54 -24.04 33.65
CA TYR A 530 4.91 -24.53 33.48
C TYR A 530 5.29 -24.70 32.01
N ILE A 531 4.29 -24.90 31.16
CA ILE A 531 4.44 -25.04 29.72
C ILE A 531 3.42 -24.16 29.00
N GLN A 532 3.69 -23.87 27.75
CA GLN A 532 2.73 -23.26 26.83
C GLN A 532 2.38 -24.21 25.69
N ARG A 533 1.22 -23.98 25.10
CA ARG A 533 0.75 -24.70 23.92
C ARG A 533 0.62 -23.75 22.74
N ASN A 534 1.19 -24.14 21.60
CA ASN A 534 1.02 -23.46 20.31
C ASN A 534 0.52 -24.47 19.28
N GLY A 535 -0.80 -24.49 19.04
CA GLY A 535 -1.45 -25.50 18.21
C GLY A 535 -1.33 -26.90 18.80
N GLU A 536 -0.47 -27.74 18.23
CA GLU A 536 -0.18 -29.11 18.70
C GLU A 536 1.18 -29.25 19.40
N LEU A 537 1.96 -28.17 19.48
CA LEU A 537 3.29 -28.14 20.07
C LEU A 537 3.22 -27.66 21.52
N TYR A 538 3.99 -28.32 22.39
CA TYR A 538 4.09 -27.99 23.81
C TYR A 538 5.51 -27.56 24.16
N GLU A 539 5.69 -26.40 24.78
CA GLU A 539 7.02 -25.85 25.06
C GLU A 539 7.17 -25.52 26.55
N TYR A 540 8.35 -25.83 27.11
CA TYR A 540 8.72 -25.44 28.47
C TYR A 540 8.83 -23.92 28.59
N LEU A 541 8.29 -23.33 29.65
CA LEU A 541 8.41 -21.89 29.94
C LEU A 541 9.54 -21.63 30.94
N THR A 542 10.44 -20.70 30.61
CA THR A 542 11.41 -20.14 31.57
C THR A 542 10.69 -19.25 32.59
N ASP A 543 11.37 -18.86 33.68
CA ASP A 543 10.80 -17.94 34.67
C ASP A 543 10.31 -16.63 34.00
N GLU A 544 11.13 -16.00 33.15
CA GLU A 544 10.74 -14.77 32.44
C GLU A 544 9.55 -14.99 31.48
N GLU A 545 9.55 -16.11 30.75
CA GLU A 545 8.43 -16.44 29.85
C GLU A 545 7.16 -16.81 30.61
N LYS A 546 7.29 -17.43 31.79
CA LYS A 546 6.19 -17.79 32.69
C LYS A 546 5.54 -16.54 33.26
N ASP A 547 6.33 -15.58 33.71
CA ASP A 547 5.83 -14.29 34.20
C ASP A 547 5.05 -13.58 33.08
N ILE A 548 5.64 -13.48 31.88
CA ILE A 548 4.99 -12.90 30.69
C ILE A 548 3.71 -13.67 30.32
N GLU A 549 3.73 -15.01 30.36
CA GLU A 549 2.57 -15.84 30.05
C GLU A 549 1.44 -15.66 31.08
N GLN A 550 1.77 -15.52 32.37
CA GLN A 550 0.81 -15.21 33.42
C GLN A 550 0.23 -13.81 33.24
N GLU A 551 1.04 -12.81 32.89
CA GLU A 551 0.57 -11.45 32.60
C GLU A 551 -0.34 -11.41 31.36
N ILE A 552 -0.02 -12.17 30.30
CA ILE A 552 -0.89 -12.35 29.14
C ILE A 552 -2.22 -12.98 29.58
N LYS A 553 -2.19 -14.08 30.37
CA LYS A 553 -3.41 -14.74 30.87
C LYS A 553 -4.27 -13.80 31.74
N ASN A 554 -3.64 -12.92 32.51
CA ASN A 554 -4.30 -11.93 33.37
C ASN A 554 -4.71 -10.65 32.64
N THR A 555 -4.35 -10.48 31.37
CA THR A 555 -4.75 -9.31 30.58
C THR A 555 -6.26 -9.33 30.37
N GLU A 556 -6.94 -8.27 30.80
CA GLU A 556 -8.38 -8.13 30.61
C GLU A 556 -8.71 -7.76 29.16
N VAL A 557 -9.62 -8.52 28.54
CA VAL A 557 -10.12 -8.29 27.18
C VAL A 557 -11.63 -8.27 27.26
N GLU A 558 -12.25 -7.26 26.64
CA GLU A 558 -13.71 -7.13 26.63
C GLU A 558 -14.32 -8.20 25.72
N THR A 559 -15.50 -8.71 26.07
CA THR A 559 -16.22 -9.71 25.25
C THR A 559 -16.59 -9.16 23.87
N SER A 560 -16.79 -7.83 23.76
CA SER A 560 -16.96 -7.08 22.50
C SER A 560 -15.77 -7.25 21.56
N ASP A 561 -14.53 -7.16 22.07
CA ASP A 561 -13.32 -7.28 21.26
C ASP A 561 -13.17 -8.68 20.67
N VAL A 562 -13.59 -9.71 21.42
CA VAL A 562 -13.59 -11.12 20.97
C VAL A 562 -14.62 -11.32 19.86
N ALA A 563 -15.83 -10.76 20.02
CA ALA A 563 -16.88 -10.81 18.99
C ALA A 563 -16.47 -10.06 17.72
N ASP A 564 -15.85 -8.89 17.85
CA ASP A 564 -15.36 -8.10 16.71
C ASP A 564 -14.24 -8.84 15.95
N GLU A 565 -13.37 -9.57 16.66
CA GLU A 565 -12.33 -10.39 16.01
C GLU A 565 -12.93 -11.61 15.28
N LEU A 566 -13.90 -12.28 15.89
CA LEU A 566 -14.62 -13.39 15.26
C LEU A 566 -15.36 -12.90 14.00
N GLN A 567 -15.99 -11.73 14.05
CA GLN A 567 -16.64 -11.11 12.89
C GLN A 567 -15.65 -10.86 11.75
N LYS A 568 -14.46 -10.33 12.04
CA LYS A 568 -13.40 -10.09 11.04
C LYS A 568 -12.92 -11.41 10.42
N LEU A 569 -12.67 -12.43 11.25
CA LEU A 569 -12.27 -13.76 10.77
C LEU A 569 -13.31 -14.32 9.80
N ILE A 570 -14.60 -14.26 10.13
CA ILE A 570 -15.63 -14.85 9.28
C ILE A 570 -15.85 -14.03 8.01
N PHE A 571 -16.15 -12.73 8.12
CA PHE A 571 -16.58 -11.94 6.97
C PHE A 571 -15.42 -11.43 6.10
N ASP A 572 -14.27 -11.13 6.69
CA ASP A 572 -13.14 -10.53 5.95
C ASP A 572 -12.09 -11.57 5.54
N GLN A 573 -11.87 -12.64 6.31
CA GLN A 573 -10.88 -13.67 5.99
C GLN A 573 -11.47 -14.89 5.26
N VAL A 574 -12.59 -15.42 5.75
CA VAL A 574 -13.23 -16.61 5.17
C VAL A 574 -14.12 -16.25 3.98
N LEU A 575 -15.16 -15.42 4.18
CA LEU A 575 -16.12 -15.06 3.13
C LEU A 575 -15.57 -14.05 2.12
N ARG A 576 -14.79 -13.06 2.59
CA ARG A 576 -14.09 -12.00 1.82
C ARG A 576 -14.98 -11.03 1.02
N ALA A 577 -16.06 -11.52 0.41
CA ALA A 577 -16.98 -10.75 -0.40
C ALA A 577 -17.93 -9.92 0.47
N LYS A 578 -18.36 -8.77 -0.04
CA LYS A 578 -19.44 -7.93 0.56
C LYS A 578 -20.76 -8.06 -0.17
N LYS A 579 -20.73 -8.73 -1.33
CA LYS A 579 -21.87 -8.96 -2.20
C LYS A 579 -21.78 -10.41 -2.70
N ILE A 580 -22.92 -11.06 -2.85
CA ILE A 580 -23.00 -12.42 -3.36
C ILE A 580 -23.67 -12.38 -4.73
N ARG A 581 -23.01 -12.98 -5.71
CA ARG A 581 -23.55 -13.13 -7.06
C ARG A 581 -24.62 -14.21 -7.08
N PHE A 582 -25.80 -13.90 -7.61
CA PHE A 582 -26.90 -14.85 -7.75
C PHE A 582 -26.87 -15.52 -9.12
N ASP A 583 -26.62 -16.83 -9.16
CA ASP A 583 -26.35 -17.56 -10.41
C ASP A 583 -27.50 -17.49 -11.43
N LYS A 584 -28.75 -17.39 -10.96
CA LYS A 584 -29.93 -17.38 -11.85
C LYS A 584 -30.07 -16.11 -12.69
N ASN A 585 -29.52 -14.98 -12.24
CA ASN A 585 -29.59 -13.70 -12.97
C ASN A 585 -28.21 -13.05 -13.18
N GLY A 586 -27.15 -13.62 -12.61
CA GLY A 586 -25.78 -13.15 -12.74
C GLY A 586 -25.47 -11.84 -12.00
N GLN A 587 -26.31 -11.40 -11.06
CA GLN A 587 -26.21 -10.10 -10.39
C GLN A 587 -25.73 -10.19 -8.94
N ASP A 588 -25.11 -9.12 -8.46
CA ASP A 588 -24.52 -9.04 -7.12
C ASP A 588 -25.48 -8.39 -6.11
N TYR A 589 -25.83 -9.14 -5.06
CA TYR A 589 -26.68 -8.67 -3.97
C TYR A 589 -25.83 -8.34 -2.73
N ALA A 590 -25.93 -7.11 -2.23
CA ALA A 590 -25.29 -6.70 -0.97
C ALA A 590 -26.06 -7.24 0.24
N TYR A 591 -25.34 -7.53 1.32
CA TYR A 591 -25.94 -8.06 2.55
C TYR A 591 -25.39 -7.40 3.82
N SER A 592 -26.24 -7.38 4.85
CA SER A 592 -25.90 -7.00 6.22
C SER A 592 -25.11 -8.13 6.88
N ARG A 593 -24.05 -7.76 7.59
CA ARG A 593 -23.23 -8.71 8.36
C ARG A 593 -23.71 -8.68 9.81
N LYS A 594 -24.32 -9.77 10.28
CA LYS A 594 -24.76 -9.88 11.68
C LYS A 594 -24.01 -11.02 12.38
N LEU A 595 -23.56 -10.76 13.60
CA LEU A 595 -23.00 -11.75 14.51
C LEU A 595 -23.73 -11.60 15.84
N ASP A 596 -24.37 -12.67 16.32
CA ASP A 596 -25.09 -12.71 17.60
C ASP A 596 -26.04 -11.50 17.79
N ASP A 597 -26.94 -11.31 16.81
CA ASP A 597 -27.88 -10.19 16.68
C ASP A 597 -27.28 -8.78 16.50
N ARG A 598 -25.96 -8.62 16.57
CA ARG A 598 -25.28 -7.32 16.38
C ARG A 598 -24.98 -7.07 14.91
N LEU A 599 -25.36 -5.89 14.41
CA LEU A 599 -25.06 -5.46 13.04
C LEU A 599 -23.64 -4.87 12.95
N HIS A 600 -22.87 -5.35 11.96
CA HIS A 600 -21.54 -4.85 11.65
C HIS A 600 -21.51 -4.24 10.24
N GLY A 601 -21.26 -2.93 10.17
CA GLY A 601 -21.19 -2.18 8.91
C GLY A 601 -22.52 -1.53 8.51
N ARG A 602 -22.75 -1.39 7.20
CA ARG A 602 -23.96 -0.73 6.66
C ARG A 602 -25.10 -1.73 6.59
N GLU A 603 -26.27 -1.32 7.08
CA GLU A 603 -27.50 -2.09 6.94
C GLU A 603 -27.92 -2.19 5.46
N GLN A 604 -28.27 -3.40 5.06
CA GLN A 604 -28.82 -3.81 3.77
C GLN A 604 -30.08 -4.64 4.03
N GLU A 605 -30.91 -4.76 3.00
CA GLU A 605 -32.22 -5.42 3.08
C GLU A 605 -32.17 -6.94 3.31
N LEU A 606 -31.11 -7.61 2.85
CA LEU A 606 -30.80 -9.00 3.15
C LEU A 606 -29.68 -9.07 4.18
N ALA A 607 -29.71 -10.06 5.07
CA ALA A 607 -28.63 -10.27 6.05
C ALA A 607 -28.09 -11.69 6.05
N ILE A 608 -26.80 -11.81 6.37
CA ILE A 608 -26.21 -13.07 6.83
C ILE A 608 -25.99 -12.92 8.33
N HIS A 609 -26.73 -13.71 9.09
CA HIS A 609 -26.70 -13.72 10.54
C HIS A 609 -26.00 -14.97 11.04
N ILE A 610 -24.79 -14.78 11.55
CA ILE A 610 -24.02 -15.86 12.16
C ILE A 610 -24.40 -15.93 13.63
N VAL A 611 -24.83 -17.12 14.04
CA VAL A 611 -25.06 -17.47 15.44
C VAL A 611 -23.83 -18.23 15.89
N SER A 612 -23.03 -17.57 16.74
CA SER A 612 -21.85 -18.19 17.33
C SER A 612 -22.25 -19.18 18.43
N PRO A 613 -21.34 -20.08 18.85
CA PRO A 613 -21.57 -20.94 20.02
C PRO A 613 -21.80 -20.17 21.33
N PHE A 614 -21.61 -18.84 21.32
CA PHE A 614 -21.68 -17.98 22.51
C PHE A 614 -22.99 -17.20 22.59
N HIS A 615 -23.86 -17.35 21.59
CA HIS A 615 -25.18 -16.75 21.59
C HIS A 615 -26.06 -17.35 22.71
N GLU A 616 -26.89 -16.53 23.37
CA GLU A 616 -27.76 -16.94 24.49
C GLU A 616 -28.66 -18.15 24.14
N HIS A 617 -28.98 -18.29 22.85
CA HIS A 617 -29.82 -19.36 22.33
C HIS A 617 -29.11 -20.31 21.36
N ALA A 618 -27.77 -20.37 21.37
CA ALA A 618 -27.00 -21.28 20.52
C ALA A 618 -27.47 -22.75 20.63
N ASP A 619 -27.88 -23.16 21.84
CA ASP A 619 -28.31 -24.53 22.15
C ASP A 619 -29.80 -24.77 21.93
N ASN A 620 -30.59 -23.71 21.71
CA ASN A 620 -32.03 -23.80 21.57
C ASN A 620 -32.45 -23.70 20.11
N GLU A 621 -32.28 -24.80 19.37
CA GLU A 621 -32.59 -24.90 17.94
C GLU A 621 -34.04 -24.51 17.62
N SER A 622 -35.00 -24.79 18.53
CA SER A 622 -36.40 -24.42 18.34
C SER A 622 -36.62 -22.89 18.34
N MET A 623 -35.86 -22.16 19.16
CA MET A 623 -35.92 -20.71 19.27
C MET A 623 -35.23 -20.05 18.07
N LEU A 624 -34.07 -20.59 17.63
CA LEU A 624 -33.39 -20.13 16.41
C LEU A 624 -34.24 -20.32 15.15
N ARG A 625 -34.95 -21.45 15.03
CA ARG A 625 -35.91 -21.68 13.93
C ARG A 625 -37.07 -20.69 13.98
N THR A 626 -37.62 -20.45 15.16
CA THR A 626 -38.71 -19.47 15.36
C THR A 626 -38.25 -18.06 14.96
N ASN A 627 -37.05 -17.64 15.38
CA ASN A 627 -36.46 -16.35 14.98
C ASN A 627 -36.23 -16.27 13.47
N SER A 628 -35.75 -17.34 12.84
CA SER A 628 -35.61 -17.42 11.39
C SER A 628 -36.94 -17.28 10.66
N THR A 629 -38.04 -17.82 11.20
CA THR A 629 -39.40 -17.65 10.64
C THR A 629 -39.89 -16.20 10.70
N TYR A 630 -39.60 -15.46 11.76
CA TYR A 630 -39.98 -14.05 11.88
C TYR A 630 -39.06 -13.12 11.06
N LYS A 631 -37.77 -13.42 11.00
CA LYS A 631 -36.76 -12.66 10.24
C LYS A 631 -36.51 -13.33 8.88
N GLN A 632 -37.51 -13.30 8.01
CA GLN A 632 -37.50 -13.99 6.69
C GLN A 632 -36.42 -13.48 5.72
N ASP A 633 -35.80 -12.36 6.06
CA ASP A 633 -34.83 -11.63 5.24
C ASP A 633 -33.38 -11.90 5.66
N GLU A 634 -33.19 -12.83 6.59
CA GLU A 634 -31.89 -13.20 7.14
C GLU A 634 -31.59 -14.68 6.88
N LEU A 635 -30.37 -14.96 6.42
CA LEU A 635 -29.79 -16.30 6.42
C LEU A 635 -29.15 -16.54 7.79
N PHE A 636 -29.71 -17.45 8.56
CA PHE A 636 -29.11 -17.86 9.84
C PHE A 636 -28.07 -18.96 9.59
N VAL A 637 -26.84 -18.70 10.01
CA VAL A 637 -25.70 -19.62 9.95
C VAL A 637 -25.35 -20.01 11.39
N VAL A 638 -25.78 -21.18 11.82
CA VAL A 638 -25.57 -21.67 13.18
C VAL A 638 -24.29 -22.50 13.22
N LEU A 639 -23.27 -21.99 13.91
CA LEU A 639 -21.99 -22.67 14.08
C LEU A 639 -22.15 -23.85 15.06
N PRO A 640 -21.48 -24.99 14.80
CA PRO A 640 -21.45 -26.09 15.77
C PRO A 640 -20.63 -25.69 17.02
N GLN A 641 -20.96 -26.29 18.16
CA GLN A 641 -20.21 -26.06 19.39
C GLN A 641 -18.77 -26.56 19.28
N GLU A 642 -17.82 -25.70 19.64
CA GLU A 642 -16.39 -26.02 19.68
C GLU A 642 -15.74 -25.24 20.84
N ASP A 643 -15.41 -25.94 21.93
CA ASP A 643 -14.87 -25.35 23.16
C ASP A 643 -13.54 -24.60 22.95
N ARG A 644 -12.77 -25.00 21.92
CA ARG A 644 -11.47 -24.40 21.61
C ARG A 644 -11.57 -23.01 21.01
N LEU A 645 -12.63 -22.74 20.24
CA LEU A 645 -12.78 -21.48 19.51
C LEU A 645 -12.70 -20.25 20.43
N MET A 646 -13.43 -20.28 21.56
CA MET A 646 -13.44 -19.16 22.50
C MET A 646 -12.07 -18.94 23.15
N ARG A 647 -11.48 -20.05 23.62
CA ARG A 647 -10.21 -20.02 24.35
C ARG A 647 -9.10 -19.46 23.46
N ASP A 648 -9.06 -19.90 22.21
CA ASP A 648 -8.02 -19.51 21.27
C ASP A 648 -8.18 -18.05 20.81
N ILE A 649 -9.40 -17.56 20.53
CA ILE A 649 -9.63 -16.15 20.18
C ILE A 649 -9.35 -15.24 21.38
N LEU A 650 -9.80 -15.62 22.58
CA LEU A 650 -9.54 -14.86 23.79
C LEU A 650 -8.04 -14.77 24.07
N MET A 651 -7.31 -15.89 23.96
CA MET A 651 -5.86 -15.91 24.14
C MET A 651 -5.14 -15.10 23.03
N PHE A 652 -5.64 -15.14 21.80
CA PHE A 652 -5.14 -14.31 20.70
C PHE A 652 -5.24 -12.81 21.01
N LYS A 653 -6.41 -12.35 21.46
CA LYS A 653 -6.63 -10.94 21.82
C LYS A 653 -5.85 -10.52 23.07
N LYS A 654 -5.75 -11.39 24.07
CA LYS A 654 -4.93 -11.14 25.26
C LYS A 654 -3.46 -10.94 24.88
N THR A 655 -2.93 -11.83 24.06
CA THR A 655 -1.55 -11.77 23.58
C THR A 655 -1.31 -10.52 22.73
N GLU A 656 -2.22 -10.20 21.81
CA GLU A 656 -2.12 -8.99 20.97
C GLU A 656 -2.11 -7.70 21.81
N LYS A 657 -3.07 -7.57 22.74
CA LYS A 657 -3.19 -6.40 23.63
C LYS A 657 -1.96 -6.24 24.51
N TYR A 658 -1.47 -7.33 25.09
CA TYR A 658 -0.27 -7.30 25.94
C TYR A 658 1.00 -6.92 25.16
N ILE A 659 1.21 -7.49 23.97
CA ILE A 659 2.35 -7.14 23.11
C ILE A 659 2.30 -5.65 22.74
N GLN A 660 1.15 -5.14 22.31
CA GLN A 660 0.99 -3.72 21.95
C GLN A 660 1.32 -2.78 23.11
N GLN A 661 0.99 -3.16 24.35
CA GLN A 661 1.26 -2.35 25.54
C GLN A 661 2.73 -2.40 25.98
N ASN A 662 3.42 -3.53 25.81
CA ASN A 662 4.72 -3.77 26.44
C ASN A 662 5.94 -3.66 25.50
N VAL A 663 5.77 -3.85 24.18
CA VAL A 663 6.90 -3.85 23.22
C VAL A 663 7.67 -2.52 23.20
N SER A 664 6.97 -1.39 23.32
CA SER A 664 7.61 -0.06 23.31
C SER A 664 8.10 0.39 24.69
N VAL A 665 7.61 -0.22 25.77
CA VAL A 665 7.85 0.22 27.16
C VAL A 665 9.07 -0.48 27.78
N THR A 666 9.29 -1.76 27.46
CA THR A 666 10.39 -2.52 28.06
C THR A 666 11.76 -2.15 27.47
N GLN A 667 12.77 -2.01 28.33
CA GLN A 667 14.16 -1.75 27.91
C GLN A 667 15.03 -3.02 27.92
N GLN A 668 14.58 -4.10 28.56
CA GLN A 668 15.32 -5.34 28.64
C GLN A 668 15.28 -6.11 27.31
N GLU A 669 16.46 -6.45 26.78
CA GLU A 669 16.56 -7.12 25.49
C GLU A 669 16.00 -8.56 25.50
N SER A 670 16.11 -9.28 26.63
CA SER A 670 15.53 -10.62 26.79
C SER A 670 14.00 -10.60 26.66
N ILE A 671 13.34 -9.68 27.37
CA ILE A 671 11.88 -9.50 27.29
C ILE A 671 11.45 -9.09 25.88
N LYS A 672 12.20 -8.20 25.20
CA LYS A 672 11.88 -7.83 23.81
C LYS A 672 11.93 -9.03 22.86
N ARG A 673 12.93 -9.90 23.01
CA ARG A 673 13.02 -11.14 22.22
C ARG A 673 11.80 -12.04 22.51
N ILE A 674 11.46 -12.25 23.78
CA ILE A 674 10.28 -13.05 24.17
C ILE A 674 8.98 -12.46 23.57
N LEU A 675 8.76 -11.15 23.66
CA LEU A 675 7.57 -10.49 23.08
C LEU A 675 7.51 -10.64 21.56
N THR A 676 8.66 -10.58 20.89
CA THR A 676 8.76 -10.77 19.44
C THR A 676 8.39 -12.21 19.07
N ASP A 677 8.92 -13.19 19.80
CA ASP A 677 8.61 -14.61 19.62
C ASP A 677 7.13 -14.89 19.88
N LYS A 678 6.55 -14.31 20.95
CA LYS A 678 5.09 -14.35 21.22
C LYS A 678 4.28 -13.75 20.08
N GLY A 679 4.79 -12.69 19.45
CA GLY A 679 4.17 -12.07 18.27
C GLY A 679 4.10 -13.03 17.08
N PHE A 680 5.19 -13.75 16.79
CA PHE A 680 5.21 -14.80 15.76
C PHE A 680 4.24 -15.94 16.10
N GLN A 681 4.27 -16.45 17.34
CA GLN A 681 3.34 -17.49 17.80
C GLN A 681 1.88 -17.04 17.69
N ASN A 682 1.58 -15.78 18.01
CA ASN A 682 0.21 -15.25 17.93
C ASN A 682 -0.28 -15.14 16.47
N ARG A 683 0.62 -14.90 15.52
CA ARG A 683 0.30 -14.93 14.09
C ARG A 683 -0.02 -16.34 13.60
N ASP A 684 0.72 -17.34 14.07
CA ASP A 684 0.42 -18.74 13.76
C ASP A 684 -0.92 -19.18 14.36
N ARG A 685 -1.19 -18.78 15.62
CA ARG A 685 -2.51 -18.96 16.26
C ARG A 685 -3.63 -18.34 15.44
N TYR A 686 -3.42 -17.15 14.87
CA TYR A 686 -4.42 -16.51 14.01
C TYR A 686 -4.70 -17.31 12.73
N ASN A 687 -3.67 -17.89 12.11
CA ASN A 687 -3.84 -18.76 10.94
C ASN A 687 -4.62 -20.03 11.30
N GLN A 688 -4.30 -20.67 12.44
CA GLN A 688 -5.04 -21.83 12.94
C GLN A 688 -6.51 -21.51 13.24
N LEU A 689 -6.78 -20.33 13.85
CA LEU A 689 -8.13 -19.83 14.07
C LEU A 689 -8.89 -19.64 12.76
N LYS A 690 -8.25 -19.13 11.72
CA LYS A 690 -8.85 -18.97 10.38
C LYS A 690 -9.25 -20.33 9.79
N ASP A 691 -8.39 -21.33 9.90
CA ASP A 691 -8.67 -22.69 9.41
C ASP A 691 -9.80 -23.36 10.21
N LEU A 692 -9.79 -23.20 11.54
CA LEU A 692 -10.83 -23.70 12.44
C LEU A 692 -12.19 -23.07 12.11
N VAL A 693 -12.26 -21.74 12.00
CA VAL A 693 -13.48 -21.01 11.65
C VAL A 693 -13.99 -21.43 10.27
N GLY A 694 -13.09 -21.62 9.29
CA GLY A 694 -13.44 -22.18 7.99
C GLY A 694 -14.11 -23.55 8.10
N SER A 695 -13.50 -24.48 8.84
CA SER A 695 -14.07 -25.82 9.09
C SER A 695 -15.44 -25.77 9.78
N LEU A 696 -15.63 -24.89 10.76
CA LEU A 696 -16.90 -24.72 11.46
C LEU A 696 -18.00 -24.17 10.54
N LEU A 697 -17.68 -23.21 9.67
CA LEU A 697 -18.61 -22.67 8.68
C LEU A 697 -18.99 -23.72 7.61
N GLY A 698 -18.05 -24.58 7.21
CA GLY A 698 -18.32 -25.71 6.31
C GLY A 698 -19.30 -26.74 6.91
N LYS A 699 -19.33 -26.86 8.25
CA LYS A 699 -20.22 -27.76 9.01
C LYS A 699 -21.46 -27.07 9.57
N ALA A 700 -21.62 -25.76 9.36
CA ALA A 700 -22.71 -24.98 9.94
C ALA A 700 -24.09 -25.40 9.39
N LYS A 701 -25.10 -25.30 10.24
CA LYS A 701 -26.51 -25.43 9.85
C LYS A 701 -27.00 -24.10 9.28
N LEU A 702 -27.70 -24.17 8.14
CA LEU A 702 -28.25 -23.00 7.45
C LEU A 702 -29.77 -22.99 7.56
N LEU A 703 -30.34 -21.90 8.07
CA LEU A 703 -31.80 -21.72 8.20
C LEU A 703 -32.26 -20.49 7.44
N VAL A 704 -33.35 -20.64 6.67
CA VAL A 704 -34.06 -19.54 6.00
C VAL A 704 -35.55 -19.71 6.26
N ALA A 705 -36.21 -18.68 6.80
CA ALA A 705 -37.63 -18.68 7.13
C ALA A 705 -38.09 -19.89 7.99
N GLY A 706 -37.20 -20.43 8.84
CA GLY A 706 -37.45 -21.58 9.72
C GLY A 706 -37.20 -22.97 9.11
N SER A 707 -36.84 -23.07 7.82
CA SER A 707 -36.51 -24.33 7.14
C SER A 707 -35.01 -24.49 6.90
N ASP A 708 -34.54 -25.74 6.93
CA ASP A 708 -33.14 -26.09 6.69
C ASP A 708 -32.79 -25.98 5.20
N VAL A 709 -31.63 -25.37 4.91
CA VAL A 709 -31.06 -25.37 3.57
C VAL A 709 -30.02 -26.47 3.48
N GLU A 710 -30.37 -27.56 2.82
CA GLU A 710 -29.44 -28.66 2.56
C GLU A 710 -28.45 -28.30 1.46
N VAL A 711 -27.17 -28.21 1.84
CA VAL A 711 -26.07 -27.96 0.91
C VAL A 711 -25.04 -29.09 1.03
N SER A 712 -24.66 -29.70 -0.09
CA SER A 712 -23.68 -30.79 -0.14
C SER A 712 -22.22 -30.35 -0.15
N SER A 713 -21.95 -29.06 -0.36
CA SER A 713 -20.59 -28.51 -0.36
C SER A 713 -20.07 -28.30 1.06
N GLU A 714 -18.83 -28.73 1.31
CA GLU A 714 -18.07 -28.46 2.55
C GLU A 714 -17.25 -27.16 2.48
N ASP A 715 -17.12 -26.56 1.29
CA ASP A 715 -16.45 -25.27 1.12
C ASP A 715 -17.29 -24.13 1.74
N PRO A 716 -16.74 -23.35 2.70
CA PRO A 716 -17.53 -22.35 3.44
C PRO A 716 -18.18 -21.28 2.57
N GLU A 717 -17.44 -20.77 1.57
CA GLU A 717 -17.89 -19.71 0.68
C GLU A 717 -19.02 -20.22 -0.22
N SER A 718 -18.81 -21.37 -0.87
CA SER A 718 -19.82 -22.02 -1.71
C SER A 718 -21.08 -22.38 -0.94
N ARG A 719 -20.92 -22.86 0.31
CA ARG A 719 -22.04 -23.27 1.17
C ARG A 719 -22.91 -22.08 1.54
N ILE A 720 -22.29 -20.98 2.00
CA ILE A 720 -23.01 -19.76 2.37
C ILE A 720 -23.63 -19.09 1.15
N ASN A 721 -22.94 -19.06 0.01
CA ASN A 721 -23.49 -18.51 -1.24
C ASN A 721 -24.77 -19.25 -1.67
N ARG A 722 -24.78 -20.59 -1.61
CA ARG A 722 -25.98 -21.39 -1.91
C ARG A 722 -27.11 -21.16 -0.90
N GLY A 723 -26.79 -21.05 0.39
CA GLY A 723 -27.74 -20.64 1.42
C GLY A 723 -28.37 -19.28 1.14
N PHE A 724 -27.54 -18.33 0.70
CA PHE A 724 -27.95 -16.98 0.36
C PHE A 724 -28.78 -16.93 -0.93
N HIS A 725 -28.53 -17.81 -1.90
CA HIS A 725 -29.37 -17.95 -3.09
C HIS A 725 -30.82 -18.37 -2.75
N GLU A 726 -30.99 -19.27 -1.78
CA GLU A 726 -32.32 -19.65 -1.28
C GLU A 726 -32.99 -18.48 -0.54
N LEU A 727 -32.23 -17.68 0.21
CA LEU A 727 -32.71 -16.45 0.83
C LEU A 727 -33.22 -15.46 -0.22
N ILE A 728 -32.46 -15.17 -1.28
CA ILE A 728 -32.86 -14.27 -2.37
C ILE A 728 -34.20 -14.73 -2.99
N GLY A 729 -34.34 -16.04 -3.24
CA GLY A 729 -35.55 -16.60 -3.84
C GLY A 729 -36.81 -16.47 -2.98
N ARG A 730 -36.66 -16.35 -1.65
CA ARG A 730 -37.78 -16.21 -0.70
C ARG A 730 -38.04 -14.76 -0.29
N ALA A 731 -36.99 -13.99 -0.07
CA ALA A 731 -37.07 -12.57 0.25
C ALA A 731 -37.61 -11.74 -0.93
N TYR A 732 -37.36 -12.18 -2.17
CA TYR A 732 -37.86 -11.53 -3.39
C TYR A 732 -38.76 -12.47 -4.23
N PRO A 733 -40.01 -12.74 -3.80
CA PRO A 733 -40.92 -13.63 -4.52
C PRO A 733 -41.19 -13.17 -5.97
N ASN A 734 -41.27 -11.86 -6.19
CA ASN A 734 -41.60 -11.27 -7.49
C ASN A 734 -40.39 -11.16 -8.43
N LEU A 735 -39.20 -11.63 -8.02
CA LEU A 735 -38.04 -11.74 -8.92
C LEU A 735 -38.30 -12.70 -10.09
N ARG A 736 -39.19 -13.68 -9.89
CA ARG A 736 -39.60 -14.67 -10.91
C ARG A 736 -40.28 -14.03 -12.12
N MET A 737 -40.85 -12.84 -11.97
CA MET A 737 -41.50 -12.09 -13.06
C MET A 737 -40.53 -11.74 -14.19
N LEU A 738 -39.22 -11.65 -13.91
CA LEU A 738 -38.17 -11.39 -14.92
C LEU A 738 -37.80 -12.64 -15.74
N ARG A 739 -38.38 -13.80 -15.46
CA ARG A 739 -38.21 -15.08 -16.21
C ARG A 739 -36.77 -15.55 -16.39
N GLY A 740 -35.83 -15.08 -15.57
CA GLY A 740 -34.42 -15.48 -15.62
C GLY A 740 -33.64 -14.94 -16.83
N ILE A 741 -34.16 -13.93 -17.54
CA ILE A 741 -33.44 -13.29 -18.64
C ILE A 741 -32.37 -12.37 -18.04
N THR A 742 -31.11 -12.61 -18.36
CA THR A 742 -30.00 -11.75 -17.97
C THR A 742 -29.91 -10.57 -18.92
N VAL A 743 -30.03 -9.36 -18.39
CA VAL A 743 -30.04 -8.12 -19.17
C VAL A 743 -29.00 -7.17 -18.61
N THR A 744 -28.33 -6.42 -19.48
CA THR A 744 -27.31 -5.43 -19.14
C THR A 744 -27.75 -4.03 -19.55
N GLU A 745 -27.06 -3.00 -19.04
CA GLU A 745 -27.36 -1.61 -19.40
C GLU A 745 -27.18 -1.32 -20.90
N ALA A 746 -26.25 -2.03 -21.56
CA ALA A 746 -26.03 -1.92 -23.00
C ALA A 746 -27.26 -2.37 -23.82
N ASP A 747 -28.12 -3.21 -23.24
CA ASP A 747 -29.31 -3.72 -23.91
C ASP A 747 -30.45 -2.70 -23.92
N VAL A 748 -30.40 -1.65 -23.09
CA VAL A 748 -31.45 -0.60 -23.00
C VAL A 748 -31.70 0.03 -24.37
N GLY A 749 -30.64 0.38 -25.11
CA GLY A 749 -30.74 0.93 -26.46
C GLY A 749 -31.33 -0.06 -27.46
N ASN A 750 -31.03 -1.36 -27.32
CA ASN A 750 -31.60 -2.41 -28.15
C ASN A 750 -33.11 -2.54 -27.91
N TYR A 751 -33.57 -2.54 -26.65
CA TYR A 751 -34.99 -2.60 -26.30
C TYR A 751 -35.78 -1.37 -26.76
N LEU A 752 -35.16 -0.17 -26.74
CA LEU A 752 -35.77 1.04 -27.30
C LEU A 752 -35.94 0.98 -28.84
N ARG A 753 -35.01 0.33 -29.54
CA ARG A 753 -34.98 0.25 -31.02
C ARG A 753 -35.75 -0.94 -31.61
N HIS A 754 -35.85 -2.06 -30.88
CA HIS A 754 -36.54 -3.29 -31.34
C HIS A 754 -38.05 -3.13 -31.61
N SER A 755 -38.67 -2.01 -31.20
CA SER A 755 -40.05 -1.67 -31.57
C SER A 755 -40.17 -1.10 -33.00
N LYS A 756 -39.09 -0.53 -33.57
CA LYS A 756 -39.11 0.11 -34.90
C LYS A 756 -39.01 -0.89 -36.07
N ASP A 757 -38.47 -2.10 -35.83
CA ASP A 757 -38.47 -3.19 -36.81
C ASP A 757 -39.80 -3.94 -36.72
N GLY A 758 -40.68 -3.68 -37.68
CA GLY A 758 -42.07 -4.14 -37.77
C GLY A 758 -42.32 -5.65 -37.87
N LEU A 759 -41.49 -6.51 -37.27
CA LEU A 759 -41.70 -7.96 -37.21
C LEU A 759 -42.56 -8.41 -36.00
N PHE A 760 -42.77 -7.53 -35.02
CA PHE A 760 -43.73 -7.72 -33.90
C PHE A 760 -44.83 -6.64 -33.89
N GLY A 761 -45.11 -6.04 -35.05
CA GLY A 761 -46.18 -5.06 -35.24
C GLY A 761 -47.56 -5.72 -35.20
N GLY A 762 -48.13 -5.80 -34.01
CA GLY A 762 -49.54 -6.08 -33.78
C GLY A 762 -49.85 -6.04 -32.29
N ASP A 763 -50.98 -5.43 -31.93
CA ASP A 763 -51.60 -5.36 -30.59
C ASP A 763 -51.90 -6.74 -29.93
N ALA A 764 -51.17 -7.81 -30.29
CA ALA A 764 -51.48 -9.20 -29.96
C ALA A 764 -50.49 -9.89 -29.00
N THR A 765 -49.35 -9.28 -28.64
CA THR A 765 -48.51 -9.79 -27.54
C THR A 765 -48.90 -9.10 -26.23
N SER A 766 -49.55 -9.85 -25.34
CA SER A 766 -49.82 -9.41 -23.96
C SER A 766 -48.54 -8.91 -23.30
N LEU A 767 -48.61 -7.74 -22.65
CA LEU A 767 -47.52 -7.18 -21.84
C LEU A 767 -46.96 -8.27 -20.91
N ALA A 768 -45.63 -8.35 -20.77
CA ALA A 768 -45.03 -9.26 -19.81
C ALA A 768 -45.47 -8.89 -18.38
N GLU A 769 -45.51 -9.86 -17.47
CA GLU A 769 -45.94 -9.63 -16.07
C GLU A 769 -45.13 -8.50 -15.40
N SER A 770 -43.83 -8.43 -15.69
CA SER A 770 -42.94 -7.34 -15.23
C SER A 770 -43.30 -5.96 -15.83
N GLU A 771 -43.72 -5.92 -17.09
CA GLU A 771 -44.13 -4.69 -17.79
C GLU A 771 -45.50 -4.20 -17.31
N GLN A 772 -46.44 -5.13 -17.06
CA GLN A 772 -47.77 -4.83 -16.51
C GLN A 772 -47.65 -4.22 -15.12
N GLU A 773 -46.78 -4.76 -14.27
CA GLU A 773 -46.61 -4.28 -12.90
C GLU A 773 -46.03 -2.86 -12.86
N LEU A 774 -44.98 -2.59 -13.66
CA LEU A 774 -44.41 -1.24 -13.80
C LEU A 774 -45.46 -0.23 -14.29
N LEU A 775 -46.22 -0.59 -15.32
CA LEU A 775 -47.27 0.26 -15.87
C LEU A 775 -48.39 0.52 -14.86
N SER A 776 -48.82 -0.51 -14.12
CA SER A 776 -49.87 -0.40 -13.10
C SER A 776 -49.46 0.54 -11.95
N PHE A 777 -48.20 0.48 -11.51
CA PHE A 777 -47.66 1.37 -10.47
C PHE A 777 -47.66 2.83 -10.94
N ILE A 778 -47.17 3.09 -12.17
CA ILE A 778 -47.14 4.44 -12.75
C ILE A 778 -48.57 4.98 -12.94
N GLN A 779 -49.50 4.16 -13.42
CA GLN A 779 -50.91 4.53 -13.58
C GLN A 779 -51.60 4.82 -12.25
N SER A 780 -51.34 4.00 -11.22
CA SER A 780 -51.89 4.19 -9.88
C SER A 780 -51.41 5.52 -9.26
N ASN A 781 -50.11 5.81 -9.34
CA ASN A 781 -49.56 7.07 -8.85
C ASN A 781 -50.10 8.28 -9.63
N SER A 782 -50.24 8.17 -10.95
CA SER A 782 -50.81 9.21 -11.79
C SER A 782 -52.27 9.51 -11.42
N ARG A 783 -53.10 8.48 -11.18
CA ARG A 783 -54.49 8.64 -10.69
C ARG A 783 -54.55 9.25 -9.28
N GLY A 784 -53.55 8.98 -8.45
CA GLY A 784 -53.41 9.54 -7.10
C GLY A 784 -52.77 10.93 -7.03
N GLY A 785 -52.40 11.55 -8.17
CA GLY A 785 -51.73 12.86 -8.21
C GLY A 785 -50.26 12.86 -7.76
N VAL A 786 -49.63 11.69 -7.66
CA VAL A 786 -48.23 11.52 -7.25
C VAL A 786 -47.32 11.46 -8.48
N ARG A 787 -46.30 12.33 -8.52
CA ARG A 787 -45.30 12.36 -9.59
C ARG A 787 -44.36 11.15 -9.47
N THR A 788 -44.36 10.25 -10.46
CA THR A 788 -43.45 9.09 -10.48
C THR A 788 -42.15 9.47 -11.18
N THR A 789 -41.06 9.58 -10.41
CA THR A 789 -39.71 9.80 -10.96
C THR A 789 -39.03 8.46 -11.25
N LEU A 790 -38.06 8.44 -12.16
CA LEU A 790 -37.29 7.23 -12.44
C LEU A 790 -36.59 6.70 -11.18
N LYS A 791 -36.09 7.59 -10.32
CA LYS A 791 -35.53 7.20 -9.01
C LYS A 791 -36.56 6.50 -8.13
N SER A 792 -37.77 7.04 -7.98
CA SER A 792 -38.82 6.44 -7.15
C SER A 792 -39.27 5.06 -7.66
N LEU A 793 -39.22 4.87 -8.99
CA LEU A 793 -39.51 3.59 -9.63
C LEU A 793 -38.40 2.58 -9.32
N ILE A 794 -37.13 2.95 -9.52
CA ILE A 794 -35.98 2.09 -9.23
C ILE A 794 -36.00 1.68 -7.74
N GLU A 795 -36.15 2.63 -6.82
CA GLU A 795 -36.19 2.35 -5.37
C GLU A 795 -37.35 1.42 -4.97
N LYS A 796 -38.48 1.46 -5.67
CA LYS A 796 -39.64 0.59 -5.40
C LYS A 796 -39.41 -0.85 -5.86
N PHE A 797 -38.85 -1.03 -7.04
CA PHE A 797 -38.66 -2.35 -7.67
C PHE A 797 -37.32 -3.02 -7.29
N GLU A 798 -36.34 -2.28 -6.79
CA GLU A 798 -35.14 -2.85 -6.15
C GLU A 798 -35.42 -3.43 -4.76
N ARG A 799 -36.46 -2.95 -4.08
CA ARG A 799 -36.85 -3.40 -2.73
C ARG A 799 -37.85 -4.56 -2.74
N LYS A 800 -38.11 -5.14 -1.56
CA LYS A 800 -39.16 -6.15 -1.37
C LYS A 800 -40.54 -5.65 -1.81
N PRO A 801 -41.35 -6.51 -2.46
CA PRO A 801 -41.11 -7.94 -2.74
C PRO A 801 -40.40 -8.26 -4.08
N TYR A 802 -39.89 -7.26 -4.81
CA TYR A 802 -39.42 -7.42 -6.20
C TYR A 802 -37.93 -7.80 -6.30
N GLY A 803 -37.03 -7.04 -5.67
CA GLY A 803 -35.58 -7.33 -5.71
C GLY A 803 -34.96 -7.29 -7.11
N TRP A 804 -35.58 -6.54 -8.04
CA TRP A 804 -35.14 -6.47 -9.43
C TRP A 804 -33.84 -5.66 -9.50
N TYR A 805 -32.90 -6.15 -10.30
CA TYR A 805 -31.65 -5.44 -10.50
C TYR A 805 -31.84 -4.28 -11.48
N TYR A 806 -31.04 -3.25 -11.29
CA TYR A 806 -31.06 -1.98 -12.01
C TYR A 806 -31.30 -2.11 -13.53
N ALA A 807 -30.49 -2.91 -14.22
CA ALA A 807 -30.59 -3.07 -15.67
C ALA A 807 -31.91 -3.71 -16.12
N ALA A 808 -32.51 -4.63 -15.34
CA ALA A 808 -33.82 -5.19 -15.66
C ALA A 808 -34.93 -4.14 -15.56
N ILE A 809 -34.89 -3.26 -14.55
CA ILE A 809 -35.89 -2.19 -14.39
C ILE A 809 -35.83 -1.25 -15.60
N LEU A 810 -34.63 -0.82 -16.00
CA LEU A 810 -34.43 0.06 -17.15
C LEU A 810 -34.86 -0.59 -18.47
N CYS A 811 -34.59 -1.87 -18.69
CA CYS A 811 -34.96 -2.54 -19.94
C CYS A 811 -36.47 -2.79 -20.05
N ASN A 812 -37.14 -3.16 -18.96
CA ASN A 812 -38.60 -3.27 -18.96
C ASN A 812 -39.27 -1.89 -19.15
N LEU A 813 -38.69 -0.83 -18.56
CA LEU A 813 -39.14 0.54 -18.80
C LEU A 813 -38.92 0.97 -20.26
N ALA A 814 -37.76 0.65 -20.85
CA ALA A 814 -37.46 0.90 -22.25
C ALA A 814 -38.48 0.23 -23.18
N ASN A 815 -38.87 -1.03 -22.92
CA ASN A 815 -39.94 -1.71 -23.67
C ASN A 815 -41.29 -0.98 -23.57
N LEU A 816 -41.67 -0.50 -22.39
CA LEU A 816 -42.93 0.24 -22.21
C LEU A 816 -42.93 1.58 -22.96
N CYS A 817 -41.79 2.28 -22.98
CA CYS A 817 -41.60 3.49 -23.77
C CYS A 817 -41.63 3.18 -25.28
N ALA A 818 -40.96 2.12 -25.72
CA ALA A 818 -40.92 1.69 -27.10
C ALA A 818 -42.30 1.26 -27.64
N ARG A 819 -43.18 0.73 -26.78
CA ARG A 819 -44.59 0.40 -27.08
C ARG A 819 -45.55 1.59 -26.95
N GLY A 820 -45.05 2.79 -26.67
CA GLY A 820 -45.85 4.02 -26.59
C GLY A 820 -46.80 4.12 -25.39
N LYS A 821 -46.65 3.25 -24.37
CA LYS A 821 -47.53 3.24 -23.17
C LYS A 821 -47.11 4.24 -22.10
N LEU A 822 -45.88 4.76 -22.17
CA LEU A 822 -45.32 5.75 -21.24
C LEU A 822 -44.66 6.91 -22.00
N GLU A 823 -44.88 8.13 -21.52
CA GLU A 823 -44.10 9.32 -21.88
C GLU A 823 -43.07 9.62 -20.79
N VAL A 824 -41.85 9.94 -21.21
CA VAL A 824 -40.76 10.32 -20.29
C VAL A 824 -40.43 11.79 -20.47
N ARG A 825 -40.41 12.55 -19.38
CA ARG A 825 -40.10 13.98 -19.37
C ARG A 825 -38.93 14.30 -18.45
N ALA A 826 -38.01 15.15 -18.89
CA ALA A 826 -37.00 15.77 -18.04
C ALA A 826 -37.16 17.29 -18.08
N ASP A 827 -37.23 17.93 -16.91
CA ASP A 827 -37.39 19.39 -16.78
C ASP A 827 -38.53 19.98 -17.64
N SER A 828 -39.65 19.23 -17.74
CA SER A 828 -40.85 19.54 -18.55
C SER A 828 -40.70 19.37 -20.07
N THR A 829 -39.56 18.86 -20.54
CA THR A 829 -39.31 18.54 -21.95
C THR A 829 -39.57 17.05 -22.20
N LEU A 830 -40.35 16.72 -23.23
CA LEU A 830 -40.57 15.33 -23.67
C LEU A 830 -39.28 14.78 -24.28
N LEU A 831 -38.85 13.61 -23.82
CA LEU A 831 -37.65 12.93 -24.30
C LEU A 831 -38.01 11.89 -25.35
N GLU A 832 -37.36 11.95 -26.51
CA GLU A 832 -37.55 11.04 -27.65
C GLU A 832 -36.19 10.48 -28.11
N ASP A 833 -36.20 9.28 -28.68
CA ASP A 833 -35.05 8.60 -29.31
C ASP A 833 -33.74 8.65 -28.48
N ASP A 834 -32.67 9.24 -29.01
CA ASP A 834 -31.35 9.27 -28.36
C ASP A 834 -31.34 10.06 -27.04
N ALA A 835 -32.21 11.06 -26.90
CA ALA A 835 -32.33 11.83 -25.66
C ALA A 835 -32.99 11.00 -24.56
N LEU A 836 -33.91 10.10 -24.92
CA LEU A 836 -34.53 9.14 -24.03
C LEU A 836 -33.51 8.08 -23.57
N GLU A 837 -32.74 7.50 -24.51
CA GLU A 837 -31.69 6.52 -24.18
C GLU A 837 -30.65 7.12 -23.21
N ARG A 838 -30.17 8.34 -23.50
CA ARG A 838 -29.23 9.06 -22.62
C ARG A 838 -29.82 9.39 -21.25
N ALA A 839 -31.10 9.77 -21.19
CA ALA A 839 -31.75 10.08 -19.92
C ALA A 839 -31.99 8.83 -19.05
N LEU A 840 -32.29 7.69 -19.68
CA LEU A 840 -32.44 6.41 -18.98
C LEU A 840 -31.11 5.84 -18.50
N LEU A 841 -29.98 6.18 -19.13
CA LEU A 841 -28.63 5.73 -18.71
C LEU A 841 -27.91 6.71 -17.76
N ASN A 842 -28.38 7.96 -17.63
CA ASN A 842 -27.74 8.99 -16.82
C ASN A 842 -28.25 9.00 -15.37
N THR A 843 -27.55 8.29 -14.48
CA THR A 843 -27.90 8.15 -13.05
C THR A 843 -28.04 9.47 -12.30
N HIS A 844 -27.31 10.53 -12.67
CA HIS A 844 -27.41 11.83 -12.00
C HIS A 844 -28.73 12.57 -12.30
N GLY A 845 -29.42 12.23 -13.40
CA GLY A 845 -30.64 12.89 -13.84
C GLY A 845 -31.95 12.25 -13.32
N TYR A 846 -31.90 11.11 -12.64
CA TYR A 846 -33.10 10.28 -12.36
C TYR A 846 -34.16 10.91 -11.46
N ASN A 847 -33.79 11.91 -10.66
CA ASN A 847 -34.77 12.71 -9.90
C ASN A 847 -35.62 13.61 -10.80
N ASN A 848 -35.06 14.05 -11.92
CA ASN A 848 -35.68 15.02 -12.81
C ASN A 848 -36.42 14.33 -13.97
N VAL A 849 -36.14 13.04 -14.21
CA VAL A 849 -36.82 12.20 -15.20
C VAL A 849 -38.13 11.66 -14.62
N VAL A 850 -39.24 12.01 -15.26
CA VAL A 850 -40.60 11.72 -14.79
C VAL A 850 -41.38 10.93 -15.82
N LEU A 851 -42.11 9.94 -15.32
CA LEU A 851 -42.82 8.94 -16.09
C LEU A 851 -44.33 9.23 -16.00
N GLU A 852 -44.95 9.49 -17.14
CA GLU A 852 -46.39 9.73 -17.26
C GLU A 852 -47.03 8.67 -18.17
N PRO A 853 -48.19 8.09 -17.79
CA PRO A 853 -48.90 7.17 -18.68
C PRO A 853 -49.51 7.94 -19.86
N THR A 854 -49.45 7.36 -21.06
CA THR A 854 -50.06 7.95 -22.26
C THR A 854 -51.59 7.93 -22.13
N VAL A 855 -52.25 9.06 -22.35
CA VAL A 855 -53.72 9.17 -22.34
C VAL A 855 -54.26 8.68 -23.70
N GLU A 856 -55.06 7.63 -23.71
CA GLU A 856 -55.74 7.13 -24.92
C GLU A 856 -56.99 7.99 -25.22
N PHE A 857 -57.08 8.56 -26.42
CA PHE A 857 -58.20 9.41 -26.85
C PHE A 857 -59.18 8.64 -27.75
N THR A 858 -60.47 8.93 -27.61
CA THR A 858 -61.49 8.30 -28.45
C THR A 858 -61.48 8.85 -29.89
N ALA A 859 -61.82 8.02 -30.87
CA ALA A 859 -61.86 8.43 -32.28
C ALA A 859 -62.82 9.63 -32.54
N ALA A 860 -63.87 9.77 -31.74
CA ALA A 860 -64.82 10.90 -31.83
C ALA A 860 -64.19 12.24 -31.43
N GLN A 861 -63.33 12.26 -30.42
CA GLN A 861 -62.61 13.47 -29.97
C GLN A 861 -61.61 13.95 -31.02
N VAL A 862 -60.89 13.01 -31.65
CA VAL A 862 -59.94 13.32 -32.73
C VAL A 862 -60.65 13.91 -33.95
N ARG A 863 -61.83 13.40 -34.31
CA ARG A 863 -62.59 13.91 -35.45
C ARG A 863 -63.07 15.36 -35.25
N ARG A 864 -63.60 15.69 -34.08
CA ARG A 864 -64.10 17.06 -33.79
C ARG A 864 -62.99 18.11 -33.84
N LEU A 865 -61.81 17.78 -33.31
CA LEU A 865 -60.67 18.69 -33.40
C LEU A 865 -60.24 18.94 -34.85
N LYS A 866 -60.39 17.96 -35.76
CA LYS A 866 -60.13 18.17 -37.19
C LYS A 866 -61.13 19.13 -37.84
N GLU A 867 -62.41 19.05 -37.46
CA GLU A 867 -63.47 19.93 -37.95
C GLU A 867 -63.19 21.39 -37.49
N PHE A 868 -63.00 21.61 -36.20
CA PHE A 868 -62.61 22.93 -35.66
C PHE A 868 -61.33 23.50 -36.30
N PHE A 869 -60.30 22.66 -36.48
CA PHE A 869 -59.05 23.09 -37.10
C PHE A 869 -59.27 23.60 -38.54
N GLY A 870 -60.13 22.89 -39.30
CA GLY A 870 -60.53 23.30 -40.63
C GLY A 870 -61.25 24.64 -40.65
N ASP A 871 -62.25 24.80 -39.78
CA ASP A 871 -63.11 25.99 -39.76
C ASP A 871 -62.40 27.24 -39.22
N PHE A 872 -61.53 27.09 -38.22
CA PHE A 872 -60.83 28.21 -37.61
C PHE A 872 -59.57 28.63 -38.40
N PHE A 873 -58.85 27.71 -39.06
CA PHE A 873 -57.61 28.03 -39.79
C PHE A 873 -57.71 27.98 -41.33
N ASP A 874 -58.88 27.65 -41.87
CA ASP A 874 -59.15 27.52 -43.32
C ASP A 874 -58.21 26.54 -44.03
N ALA A 875 -57.75 25.50 -43.33
CA ALA A 875 -56.83 24.50 -43.85
C ALA A 875 -57.02 23.12 -43.17
N PRO A 876 -56.87 22.00 -43.89
CA PRO A 876 -56.91 20.67 -43.27
C PRO A 876 -55.66 20.43 -42.41
N PRO A 877 -55.77 19.68 -41.30
CA PRO A 877 -54.62 19.30 -40.48
C PRO A 877 -53.73 18.28 -41.19
N SER A 878 -52.43 18.35 -40.93
CA SER A 878 -51.41 17.50 -41.58
C SER A 878 -51.30 16.10 -40.98
N SER A 879 -51.65 15.91 -39.69
CA SER A 879 -51.62 14.60 -39.04
C SER A 879 -53.00 14.13 -38.57
N GLY A 880 -53.25 12.82 -38.71
CA GLY A 880 -54.48 12.17 -38.27
C GLY A 880 -54.45 11.67 -36.83
N GLU A 881 -53.29 11.69 -36.18
CA GLU A 881 -53.05 11.12 -34.86
C GLU A 881 -53.34 12.12 -33.74
N ALA A 882 -53.99 11.68 -32.66
CA ALA A 882 -54.54 12.56 -31.61
C ALA A 882 -53.52 13.56 -31.03
N LYS A 883 -52.33 13.07 -30.64
CA LYS A 883 -51.28 13.89 -30.03
C LYS A 883 -50.66 14.87 -31.02
N ALA A 884 -50.42 14.44 -32.26
CA ALA A 884 -49.88 15.28 -33.31
C ALA A 884 -50.86 16.39 -33.71
N LEU A 885 -52.15 16.07 -33.84
CA LEU A 885 -53.22 17.01 -34.15
C LEU A 885 -53.39 18.09 -33.06
N GLY A 886 -53.34 17.70 -31.78
CA GLY A 886 -53.40 18.65 -30.66
C GLY A 886 -52.19 19.59 -30.60
N LYS A 887 -50.99 19.08 -30.87
CA LYS A 887 -49.77 19.92 -30.97
C LYS A 887 -49.81 20.85 -32.18
N GLU A 888 -50.26 20.36 -33.33
CA GLU A 888 -50.42 21.15 -34.55
C GLU A 888 -51.42 22.30 -34.36
N THR A 889 -52.54 22.03 -33.69
CA THR A 889 -53.54 23.05 -33.33
C THR A 889 -52.93 24.12 -32.42
N ASN A 890 -52.23 23.73 -31.34
CA ASN A 890 -51.57 24.70 -30.45
C ASN A 890 -50.53 25.55 -31.21
N ALA A 891 -49.71 24.93 -32.07
CA ALA A 891 -48.71 25.64 -32.87
C ALA A 891 -49.35 26.67 -33.83
N LYS A 892 -50.49 26.32 -34.45
CA LYS A 892 -51.25 27.25 -35.29
C LYS A 892 -51.90 28.38 -34.49
N VAL A 893 -52.44 28.11 -33.29
CA VAL A 893 -52.93 29.14 -32.36
C VAL A 893 -51.79 30.09 -31.95
N GLN A 894 -50.61 29.56 -31.63
CA GLN A 894 -49.43 30.37 -31.27
C GLN A 894 -48.93 31.22 -32.46
N ALA A 895 -48.94 30.67 -33.66
CA ALA A 895 -48.59 31.41 -34.88
C ALA A 895 -49.59 32.55 -35.13
N LEU A 896 -50.90 32.27 -34.99
CA LEU A 896 -51.98 33.26 -35.09
C LEU A 896 -51.83 34.36 -34.06
N MET A 897 -51.58 33.99 -32.79
CA MET A 897 -51.34 34.92 -31.69
C MET A 897 -50.12 35.80 -31.99
N THR A 898 -49.00 35.22 -32.41
CA THR A 898 -47.77 35.97 -32.73
C THR A 898 -48.01 36.95 -33.89
N GLU A 899 -48.78 36.54 -34.90
CA GLU A 899 -49.15 37.41 -36.02
C GLU A 899 -50.03 38.58 -35.54
N LEU A 900 -51.06 38.29 -34.74
CA LEU A 900 -51.95 39.32 -34.19
C LEU A 900 -51.24 40.24 -33.20
N ASP A 901 -50.27 39.75 -32.43
CA ASP A 901 -49.47 40.54 -31.49
C ASP A 901 -48.54 41.50 -32.24
N ARG A 902 -47.95 41.06 -33.36
CA ARG A 902 -47.21 41.94 -34.30
C ARG A 902 -48.09 43.02 -34.91
N LEU A 903 -49.37 42.74 -35.17
CA LEU A 903 -50.32 43.74 -35.63
C LEU A 903 -50.70 44.68 -34.48
N HIS A 904 -51.00 44.16 -33.30
CA HIS A 904 -51.34 44.96 -32.12
C HIS A 904 -50.19 45.89 -31.68
N ALA A 905 -48.92 45.48 -31.83
CA ALA A 905 -47.77 46.34 -31.60
C ALA A 905 -47.72 47.58 -32.53
N GLN A 906 -48.47 47.57 -33.64
CA GLN A 906 -48.62 48.72 -34.52
C GLN A 906 -49.81 49.61 -34.12
N ALA A 907 -50.40 49.43 -32.93
CA ALA A 907 -51.52 50.23 -32.43
C ALA A 907 -51.21 51.73 -32.37
N ASP A 908 -49.96 52.12 -32.10
CA ASP A 908 -49.51 53.52 -32.18
C ASP A 908 -49.65 54.10 -33.59
N ARG A 909 -49.46 53.26 -34.61
CA ARG A 909 -49.59 53.65 -36.01
C ARG A 909 -51.04 53.57 -36.49
N TYR A 910 -51.78 52.56 -36.04
CA TYR A 910 -53.16 52.28 -36.41
C TYR A 910 -54.02 52.05 -35.14
N PRO A 911 -54.70 53.09 -34.61
CA PRO A 911 -55.38 53.03 -33.32
C PRO A 911 -56.45 51.95 -33.18
N PHE A 912 -57.10 51.54 -34.28
CA PHE A 912 -58.11 50.48 -34.28
C PHE A 912 -57.55 49.09 -33.93
N LEU A 913 -56.23 48.89 -34.03
CA LEU A 913 -55.57 47.63 -33.65
C LEU A 913 -55.58 47.39 -32.13
N ASN A 914 -55.95 48.41 -31.32
CA ASN A 914 -56.23 48.22 -29.90
C ASN A 914 -57.40 47.24 -29.65
N GLY A 915 -58.33 47.11 -30.61
CA GLY A 915 -59.42 46.13 -30.53
C GLY A 915 -58.96 44.67 -30.51
N LEU A 916 -57.71 44.38 -30.93
CA LEU A 916 -57.13 43.03 -30.87
C LEU A 916 -56.74 42.58 -29.45
N GLY A 917 -56.68 43.49 -28.47
CA GLY A 917 -56.24 43.19 -27.10
C GLY A 917 -57.04 42.07 -26.41
N PRO A 918 -58.38 42.13 -26.36
CA PRO A 918 -59.22 41.07 -25.79
C PRO A 918 -59.08 39.73 -26.53
N VAL A 919 -58.90 39.75 -27.85
CA VAL A 919 -58.69 38.55 -28.66
C VAL A 919 -57.34 37.92 -28.37
N LEU A 920 -56.28 38.72 -28.25
CA LEU A 920 -54.94 38.26 -27.85
C LEU A 920 -54.94 37.66 -26.44
N ALA A 921 -55.67 38.24 -25.49
CA ALA A 921 -55.80 37.68 -24.15
C ALA A 921 -56.44 36.27 -24.19
N LYS A 922 -57.48 36.08 -25.02
CA LYS A 922 -58.16 34.78 -25.17
C LYS A 922 -57.28 33.76 -25.90
N LEU A 923 -56.60 34.16 -26.98
CA LEU A 923 -55.65 33.29 -27.70
C LEU A 923 -54.43 32.93 -26.83
N LYS A 924 -53.96 33.83 -25.96
CA LYS A 924 -52.88 33.56 -25.01
C LYS A 924 -53.29 32.55 -23.94
N ASP A 925 -54.52 32.63 -23.42
CA ASP A 925 -55.04 31.60 -22.52
C ASP A 925 -55.12 30.24 -23.23
N LEU A 926 -55.61 30.19 -24.47
CA LEU A 926 -55.67 28.97 -25.28
C LEU A 926 -54.29 28.38 -25.58
N ALA A 927 -53.34 29.20 -26.03
CA ALA A 927 -51.97 28.80 -26.34
C ALA A 927 -51.25 28.18 -25.12
N SER A 928 -51.63 28.59 -23.91
CA SER A 928 -51.08 28.05 -22.67
C SER A 928 -51.65 26.68 -22.26
N LYS A 929 -52.74 26.22 -22.88
CA LYS A 929 -53.35 24.92 -22.57
C LYS A 929 -52.56 23.75 -23.18
N PRO A 930 -52.50 22.58 -22.51
CA PRO A 930 -51.84 21.38 -23.05
C PRO A 930 -52.60 20.80 -24.24
N TYR A 931 -51.92 20.01 -25.09
CA TYR A 931 -52.52 19.40 -26.29
C TYR A 931 -53.79 18.56 -26.00
N THR A 932 -53.86 17.96 -24.81
CA THR A 932 -55.00 17.15 -24.34
C THR A 932 -56.28 17.97 -24.14
N TRP A 933 -56.14 19.26 -23.81
CA TRP A 933 -57.26 20.18 -23.63
C TRP A 933 -57.99 20.43 -24.96
N TYR A 934 -57.23 20.57 -26.06
CA TYR A 934 -57.78 20.74 -27.40
C TYR A 934 -58.64 19.55 -27.85
N LEU A 935 -58.33 18.34 -27.38
CA LEU A 935 -59.10 17.12 -27.70
C LEU A 935 -60.32 16.92 -26.80
N THR A 936 -60.41 17.59 -25.65
CA THR A 936 -61.40 17.31 -24.61
C THR A 936 -62.38 18.45 -24.36
N GLU A 937 -61.92 19.70 -24.40
CA GLU A 937 -62.67 20.87 -23.89
C GLU A 937 -62.93 21.95 -24.95
N ILE A 938 -62.28 21.88 -26.13
CA ILE A 938 -62.37 22.93 -27.16
C ILE A 938 -63.80 23.20 -27.67
N SER A 939 -64.65 22.17 -27.65
CA SER A 939 -66.04 22.25 -28.09
C SER A 939 -66.90 23.21 -27.25
N ARG A 940 -66.44 23.62 -26.06
CA ARG A 940 -67.17 24.58 -25.22
C ARG A 940 -66.90 26.04 -25.62
N GLU A 941 -65.80 26.30 -26.31
CA GLU A 941 -65.33 27.65 -26.68
C GLU A 941 -65.30 27.88 -28.20
N GLU A 942 -65.62 26.85 -28.98
CA GLU A 942 -65.60 26.81 -30.45
C GLU A 942 -66.38 27.97 -31.08
N ASP A 943 -67.67 28.11 -30.76
CA ASP A 943 -68.53 29.18 -31.31
C ASP A 943 -67.96 30.58 -31.03
N ALA A 944 -67.52 30.81 -29.79
CA ALA A 944 -66.99 32.10 -29.38
C ALA A 944 -65.66 32.43 -30.09
N LEU A 945 -64.89 31.43 -30.50
CA LEU A 945 -63.65 31.64 -31.25
C LEU A 945 -63.93 31.93 -32.72
N LEU A 946 -64.87 31.20 -33.33
CA LEU A 946 -65.31 31.46 -34.71
C LEU A 946 -65.92 32.85 -34.85
N ASP A 947 -66.74 33.30 -33.88
CA ASP A 947 -67.28 34.67 -33.87
C ASP A 947 -66.18 35.75 -33.83
N MET A 948 -65.12 35.53 -33.04
CA MET A 948 -63.98 36.47 -32.99
C MET A 948 -63.20 36.49 -34.31
N LYS A 949 -63.11 35.34 -34.97
CA LYS A 949 -62.48 35.23 -36.29
C LYS A 949 -63.21 36.10 -37.31
N GLU A 950 -64.52 35.92 -37.45
CA GLU A 950 -65.32 36.61 -38.46
C GLU A 950 -65.49 38.12 -38.19
N GLN A 951 -65.71 38.51 -36.93
CA GLN A 951 -66.07 39.89 -36.60
C GLN A 951 -64.88 40.86 -36.51
N LEU A 952 -63.68 40.32 -36.25
CA LEU A 952 -62.51 41.13 -35.92
C LEU A 952 -61.21 40.67 -36.60
N ILE A 953 -60.84 39.38 -36.46
CA ILE A 953 -59.53 38.89 -36.95
C ILE A 953 -59.43 39.00 -38.48
N ASP A 954 -60.41 38.46 -39.21
CA ASP A 954 -60.38 38.43 -40.67
C ASP A 954 -60.53 39.84 -41.29
N PRO A 955 -61.45 40.71 -40.83
CA PRO A 955 -61.52 42.09 -41.31
C PRO A 955 -60.22 42.89 -41.09
N VAL A 956 -59.57 42.72 -39.93
CA VAL A 956 -58.30 43.40 -39.62
C VAL A 956 -57.15 42.87 -40.47
N ARG A 957 -57.06 41.54 -40.68
CA ARG A 957 -56.07 40.94 -41.58
C ARG A 957 -56.26 41.41 -43.02
N LYS A 958 -57.50 41.44 -43.50
CA LYS A 958 -57.84 41.92 -44.85
C LYS A 958 -57.48 43.40 -45.03
N PHE A 959 -57.70 44.23 -44.00
CA PHE A 959 -57.30 45.63 -44.02
C PHE A 959 -55.77 45.78 -44.08
N MET A 960 -55.05 45.10 -43.18
CA MET A 960 -53.60 45.23 -43.02
C MET A 960 -52.80 44.58 -44.16
N GLY A 961 -53.37 43.56 -44.81
CA GLY A 961 -52.82 42.90 -46.00
C GLY A 961 -53.29 43.48 -47.34
N GLY A 962 -54.24 44.42 -47.33
CA GLY A 962 -54.89 44.95 -48.53
C GLY A 962 -54.47 46.37 -48.92
N SER A 963 -55.02 46.86 -50.03
CA SER A 963 -54.80 48.23 -50.53
C SER A 963 -55.35 49.34 -49.61
N GLN A 964 -56.19 48.98 -48.63
CA GLN A 964 -56.75 49.91 -47.65
C GLN A 964 -55.68 50.48 -46.70
N LYS A 965 -54.68 49.66 -46.30
CA LYS A 965 -53.54 50.11 -45.51
C LYS A 965 -52.73 51.19 -46.24
N ALA A 966 -52.49 51.02 -47.55
CA ALA A 966 -51.73 51.97 -48.35
C ALA A 966 -52.41 53.35 -48.40
N ILE A 967 -53.74 53.39 -48.53
CA ILE A 967 -54.52 54.63 -48.54
C ILE A 967 -54.47 55.32 -47.18
N TYR A 968 -54.56 54.56 -46.09
CA TYR A 968 -54.48 55.09 -44.72
C TYR A 968 -53.09 55.68 -44.43
N ASP A 969 -52.02 54.98 -44.82
CA ASP A 969 -50.64 55.44 -44.66
C ASP A 969 -50.36 56.69 -45.52
N GLU A 970 -50.87 56.73 -46.75
CA GLU A 970 -50.75 57.88 -47.64
C GLU A 970 -51.41 59.13 -47.05
N ALA A 971 -52.61 58.99 -46.49
CA ALA A 971 -53.29 60.08 -45.81
C ALA A 971 -52.52 60.57 -44.58
N LYS A 972 -52.04 59.66 -43.72
CA LYS A 972 -51.28 60.01 -42.51
C LYS A 972 -49.93 60.65 -42.84
N THR A 973 -49.24 60.17 -43.88
CA THR A 973 -47.95 60.70 -44.33
C THR A 973 -48.11 62.08 -44.94
N PHE A 974 -49.11 62.27 -45.80
CA PHE A 974 -49.39 63.57 -46.39
C PHE A 974 -49.74 64.64 -45.34
N LEU A 975 -50.55 64.30 -44.33
CA LEU A 975 -50.84 65.20 -43.22
C LEU A 975 -49.59 65.59 -42.42
N LYS A 976 -48.62 64.68 -42.27
CA LYS A 976 -47.37 64.97 -41.56
C LYS A 976 -46.41 65.82 -42.41
N ASP A 977 -46.28 65.49 -43.70
CA ASP A 977 -45.31 66.13 -44.60
C ASP A 977 -45.70 67.56 -44.96
N GLN A 978 -47.00 67.87 -44.96
CA GLN A 978 -47.53 69.19 -45.31
C GLN A 978 -48.03 69.97 -44.09
N ASP A 979 -47.73 69.52 -42.86
CA ASP A 979 -48.20 70.14 -41.62
C ASP A 979 -47.87 71.64 -41.54
N ALA A 980 -46.62 72.00 -41.86
CA ALA A 980 -46.18 73.39 -41.91
C ALA A 980 -46.88 74.21 -43.00
N ASN A 981 -47.30 73.57 -44.09
CA ASN A 981 -48.01 74.22 -45.19
C ASN A 981 -49.50 74.45 -44.88
N PHE A 982 -50.11 73.69 -43.96
CA PHE A 982 -51.50 73.88 -43.55
C PHE A 982 -51.75 75.21 -42.82
N THR A 983 -50.72 75.83 -42.25
CA THR A 983 -50.81 77.21 -41.71
C THR A 983 -51.15 78.24 -42.80
N TYR A 984 -50.87 77.90 -44.07
CA TYR A 984 -51.10 78.76 -45.24
C TYR A 984 -52.32 78.31 -46.06
N VAL A 985 -53.08 77.29 -45.61
CA VAL A 985 -54.22 76.70 -46.33
C VAL A 985 -55.40 76.49 -45.36
N ASP A 986 -56.46 77.29 -45.48
CA ASP A 986 -57.61 77.23 -44.57
C ASP A 986 -58.79 76.44 -45.19
N THR A 987 -59.02 75.18 -44.76
CA THR A 987 -59.95 74.26 -45.46
C THR A 987 -60.65 73.22 -44.55
N PRO A 988 -61.98 73.00 -44.67
CA PRO A 988 -62.76 72.02 -43.87
C PRO A 988 -62.45 70.55 -44.18
N GLU A 989 -61.89 70.25 -45.35
CA GLU A 989 -61.53 68.90 -45.79
C GLU A 989 -60.40 68.28 -44.93
N LEU A 990 -59.58 69.12 -44.27
CA LEU A 990 -58.52 68.69 -43.36
C LEU A 990 -59.08 67.96 -42.11
N GLU A 991 -60.16 68.47 -41.52
CA GLU A 991 -60.76 67.91 -40.30
C GLU A 991 -61.53 66.61 -40.58
N GLU A 992 -62.10 66.45 -41.77
CA GLU A 992 -62.77 65.21 -42.17
C GLU A 992 -61.79 64.06 -42.44
N VAL A 993 -60.62 64.36 -43.00
CA VAL A 993 -59.53 63.38 -43.20
C VAL A 993 -58.97 62.97 -41.83
N ARG A 994 -58.78 63.92 -40.90
CA ARG A 994 -58.33 63.63 -39.53
C ARG A 994 -59.33 62.74 -38.79
N SER A 995 -60.60 63.10 -38.72
CA SER A 995 -61.62 62.33 -38.00
C SER A 995 -61.77 60.88 -38.50
N THR A 996 -61.65 60.66 -39.81
CA THR A 996 -61.71 59.31 -40.40
C THR A 996 -60.49 58.44 -40.04
N LEU A 997 -59.31 59.05 -39.87
CA LEU A 997 -58.09 58.34 -39.44
C LEU A 997 -58.13 57.94 -37.96
N TYR A 998 -58.84 58.69 -37.11
CA TYR A 998 -58.94 58.40 -35.68
C TYR A 998 -60.14 57.52 -35.29
N ASP A 999 -60.99 57.12 -36.24
CA ASP A 999 -62.14 56.25 -36.01
C ASP A 999 -61.72 54.78 -35.73
N PRO A 1000 -62.07 54.20 -34.57
CA PRO A 1000 -61.78 52.80 -34.23
C PRO A 1000 -62.40 51.76 -35.16
N GLN A 1001 -63.38 52.12 -35.99
CA GLN A 1001 -64.04 51.22 -36.94
C GLN A 1001 -63.72 51.56 -38.41
N CYS A 1002 -62.67 52.34 -38.67
CA CYS A 1002 -62.31 52.77 -40.02
C CYS A 1002 -62.05 51.61 -41.00
N PHE A 1003 -61.73 50.42 -40.50
CA PHE A 1003 -61.49 49.20 -41.29
C PHE A 1003 -62.78 48.50 -41.78
N LYS A 1004 -63.96 48.92 -41.32
CA LYS A 1004 -65.25 48.33 -41.73
C LYS A 1004 -65.89 49.13 -42.88
N GLY A 1005 -66.37 48.42 -43.91
CA GLY A 1005 -67.08 49.01 -45.05
C GLY A 1005 -66.20 49.84 -46.01
N ASN A 1006 -66.79 50.84 -46.67
CA ASN A 1006 -66.13 51.66 -47.72
C ASN A 1006 -65.49 52.97 -47.19
N ARG A 1007 -65.26 53.11 -45.88
CA ARG A 1007 -64.78 54.37 -45.26
C ARG A 1007 -63.40 54.80 -45.76
N ILE A 1008 -62.45 53.88 -45.95
CA ILE A 1008 -61.12 54.19 -46.50
C ILE A 1008 -61.16 54.61 -47.98
N GLN A 1009 -62.11 54.12 -48.77
CA GLN A 1009 -62.23 54.56 -50.16
C GLN A 1009 -62.72 56.00 -50.24
N GLN A 1010 -63.61 56.41 -49.33
CA GLN A 1010 -64.06 57.81 -49.22
C GLN A 1010 -62.93 58.74 -48.72
N LEU A 1011 -62.04 58.25 -47.85
CA LEU A 1011 -60.85 58.97 -47.39
C LEU A 1011 -59.93 59.38 -48.56
N LYS A 1012 -59.72 58.47 -49.53
CA LYS A 1012 -58.86 58.72 -50.69
C LYS A 1012 -59.32 59.93 -51.51
N ALA A 1013 -60.61 60.00 -51.82
CA ALA A 1013 -61.17 61.11 -52.61
C ALA A 1013 -60.99 62.48 -51.93
N LYS A 1014 -61.11 62.54 -50.60
CA LYS A 1014 -60.92 63.77 -49.81
C LYS A 1014 -59.44 64.16 -49.70
N LEU A 1015 -58.55 63.18 -49.57
CA LEU A 1015 -57.10 63.40 -49.53
C LEU A 1015 -56.58 64.02 -50.84
N ASP A 1016 -57.06 63.54 -51.98
CA ASP A 1016 -56.62 64.05 -53.29
C ASP A 1016 -57.05 65.50 -53.54
N ALA A 1017 -58.22 65.91 -53.02
CA ALA A 1017 -58.66 67.30 -53.05
C ALA A 1017 -57.77 68.23 -52.19
N LEU A 1018 -57.32 67.75 -51.02
CA LEU A 1018 -56.45 68.51 -50.12
C LEU A 1018 -55.04 68.69 -50.71
N LYS A 1019 -54.50 67.67 -51.38
CA LYS A 1019 -53.20 67.72 -52.09
C LYS A 1019 -53.11 68.85 -53.10
N GLN A 1020 -54.13 69.00 -53.94
CA GLN A 1020 -54.14 70.02 -55.00
C GLN A 1020 -54.06 71.45 -54.43
N ARG A 1021 -54.72 71.72 -53.29
CA ARG A 1021 -54.71 73.06 -52.69
C ARG A 1021 -53.36 73.44 -52.09
N VAL A 1022 -52.66 72.48 -51.47
CA VAL A 1022 -51.32 72.72 -50.92
C VAL A 1022 -50.31 73.01 -52.03
N GLU A 1023 -50.36 72.25 -53.12
CA GLU A 1023 -49.46 72.43 -54.26
C GLU A 1023 -49.59 73.83 -54.90
N GLN A 1024 -50.82 74.36 -54.95
CA GLN A 1024 -51.07 75.71 -55.46
C GLN A 1024 -50.37 76.81 -54.63
N GLN A 1025 -50.38 76.70 -53.30
CA GLN A 1025 -49.72 77.68 -52.41
C GLN A 1025 -48.20 77.61 -52.44
N VAL A 1026 -47.64 76.40 -52.52
CA VAL A 1026 -46.20 76.18 -52.64
C VAL A 1026 -45.65 76.82 -53.93
N SER A 1027 -46.37 76.65 -55.04
CA SER A 1027 -46.00 77.27 -56.32
C SER A 1027 -45.89 78.80 -56.24
N GLN A 1028 -46.83 79.46 -55.54
CA GLN A 1028 -46.77 80.91 -55.34
C GLN A 1028 -45.54 81.37 -54.55
N ALA A 1029 -45.12 80.60 -53.53
CA ALA A 1029 -43.94 80.91 -52.73
C ALA A 1029 -42.64 80.80 -53.53
N HIS A 1030 -42.51 79.79 -54.41
CA HIS A 1030 -41.35 79.64 -55.29
C HIS A 1030 -41.17 80.85 -56.21
N THR A 1031 -42.24 81.32 -56.85
CA THR A 1031 -42.18 82.46 -57.78
C THR A 1031 -41.67 83.72 -57.08
N LYS A 1032 -42.11 83.97 -55.84
CA LYS A 1032 -41.68 85.13 -55.06
C LYS A 1032 -40.18 85.06 -54.68
N ALA A 1033 -39.71 83.88 -54.30
CA ALA A 1033 -38.32 83.66 -53.89
C ALA A 1033 -37.33 83.78 -55.06
N GLN A 1034 -37.69 83.28 -56.25
CA GLN A 1034 -36.86 83.44 -57.46
C GLN A 1034 -36.64 84.91 -57.82
N GLY A 1035 -37.71 85.73 -57.77
CA GLY A 1035 -37.60 87.15 -58.10
C GLY A 1035 -36.61 87.94 -57.23
N VAL A 1036 -36.42 87.53 -55.98
CA VAL A 1036 -35.46 88.16 -55.05
C VAL A 1036 -34.02 87.76 -55.37
N LEU A 1037 -33.76 86.48 -55.66
CA LEU A 1037 -32.40 86.02 -56.03
C LEU A 1037 -31.91 86.65 -57.32
N ASP A 1038 -32.79 86.82 -58.30
CA ASP A 1038 -32.48 87.48 -59.56
C ASP A 1038 -32.08 88.95 -59.38
N ASP A 1039 -32.59 89.64 -58.35
CA ASP A 1039 -32.19 91.02 -58.04
C ASP A 1039 -30.78 91.08 -57.41
N LEU A 1040 -30.49 90.20 -56.46
CA LEU A 1040 -29.18 90.12 -55.82
C LEU A 1040 -28.07 89.73 -56.80
N GLN A 1041 -28.34 88.77 -57.69
CA GLN A 1041 -27.37 88.33 -58.69
C GLN A 1041 -27.02 89.48 -59.65
N ARG A 1042 -28.02 90.26 -60.07
CA ARG A 1042 -27.80 91.47 -60.89
C ARG A 1042 -26.92 92.51 -60.19
N ARG A 1043 -27.05 92.68 -58.87
CA ARG A 1043 -26.20 93.62 -58.10
C ARG A 1043 -24.73 93.19 -58.08
N LEU A 1044 -24.45 91.89 -57.96
CA LEU A 1044 -23.08 91.36 -57.99
C LEU A 1044 -22.41 91.57 -59.35
N HIS A 1045 -23.13 91.31 -60.45
CA HIS A 1045 -22.62 91.49 -61.82
C HIS A 1045 -22.22 92.94 -62.15
N ASN A 1046 -22.87 93.91 -61.49
CA ASN A 1046 -22.61 95.32 -61.70
C ASN A 1046 -21.38 95.85 -60.94
N MET A 1047 -20.70 95.04 -60.12
CA MET A 1047 -19.51 95.49 -59.41
C MET A 1047 -18.28 95.58 -60.33
N PRO A 1048 -17.46 96.65 -60.26
CA PRO A 1048 -16.28 96.81 -61.11
C PRO A 1048 -15.24 95.69 -60.95
N GLU A 1049 -15.10 95.17 -59.72
CA GLU A 1049 -14.19 94.05 -59.42
C GLU A 1049 -14.64 92.74 -60.07
N TYR A 1050 -15.95 92.52 -60.19
CA TYR A 1050 -16.52 91.36 -60.87
C TYR A 1050 -16.21 91.39 -62.37
N GLN A 1051 -16.30 92.55 -63.01
CA GLN A 1051 -16.05 92.72 -64.44
C GLN A 1051 -14.57 92.52 -64.84
N LYS A 1052 -13.65 92.60 -63.87
CA LYS A 1052 -12.21 92.36 -64.10
C LYS A 1052 -11.82 90.89 -64.05
N LEU A 1053 -12.72 90.01 -63.59
CA LEU A 1053 -12.44 88.58 -63.45
C LEU A 1053 -12.61 87.84 -64.80
N PRO A 1054 -11.76 86.84 -65.10
CA PRO A 1054 -11.95 85.96 -66.27
C PRO A 1054 -13.28 85.19 -66.20
N ALA A 1055 -13.81 84.78 -67.35
CA ALA A 1055 -15.11 84.10 -67.46
C ALA A 1055 -15.25 82.87 -66.54
N GLU A 1056 -14.19 82.09 -66.36
CA GLU A 1056 -14.20 80.91 -65.48
C GLU A 1056 -14.38 81.28 -64.00
N ARG A 1057 -13.86 82.44 -63.58
CA ARG A 1057 -13.98 82.93 -62.19
C ARG A 1057 -15.31 83.61 -61.92
N THR A 1058 -15.91 84.22 -62.93
CA THR A 1058 -17.26 84.79 -62.83
C THR A 1058 -18.33 83.68 -62.78
N GLU A 1059 -18.09 82.52 -63.40
CA GLU A 1059 -18.95 81.35 -63.22
C GLU A 1059 -18.88 80.77 -61.80
N GLU A 1060 -17.69 80.75 -61.17
CA GLU A 1060 -17.49 80.31 -59.77
C GLU A 1060 -18.33 81.16 -58.79
N LEU A 1061 -18.49 82.47 -59.05
CA LEU A 1061 -19.28 83.38 -58.23
C LEU A 1061 -20.79 83.28 -58.49
N ASN A 1062 -21.19 82.84 -59.69
CA ASN A 1062 -22.60 82.61 -60.03
C ASN A 1062 -23.13 81.26 -59.58
N ALA A 1063 -22.25 80.28 -59.40
CA ALA A 1063 -22.65 78.92 -59.04
C ALA A 1063 -23.54 78.89 -57.78
N PRO A 1064 -23.25 79.64 -56.69
CA PRO A 1064 -24.10 79.61 -55.49
C PRO A 1064 -25.50 80.20 -55.70
N PHE A 1065 -25.68 81.14 -56.63
CA PHE A 1065 -27.02 81.62 -57.01
C PHE A 1065 -27.80 80.55 -57.77
N LYS A 1066 -27.17 79.90 -58.75
CA LYS A 1066 -27.78 78.80 -59.50
C LYS A 1066 -28.14 77.63 -58.58
N GLU A 1067 -27.23 77.27 -57.67
CA GLU A 1067 -27.47 76.23 -56.67
C GLU A 1067 -28.65 76.59 -55.76
N LEU A 1068 -28.73 77.83 -55.29
CA LEU A 1068 -29.83 78.23 -54.43
C LEU A 1068 -31.17 78.32 -55.18
N GLN A 1069 -31.18 78.81 -56.43
CA GLN A 1069 -32.38 78.78 -57.26
C GLN A 1069 -32.86 77.35 -57.51
N HIS A 1070 -31.93 76.43 -57.80
CA HIS A 1070 -32.24 75.01 -57.95
C HIS A 1070 -32.77 74.41 -56.65
N HIS A 1071 -32.13 74.73 -55.52
CA HIS A 1071 -32.55 74.27 -54.21
C HIS A 1071 -33.94 74.79 -53.87
N ILE A 1072 -34.21 76.08 -54.06
CA ILE A 1072 -35.52 76.68 -53.81
C ILE A 1072 -36.56 76.02 -54.70
N ALA A 1073 -36.31 75.79 -55.99
CA ALA A 1073 -37.26 75.13 -56.90
C ALA A 1073 -37.66 73.70 -56.48
N GLN A 1074 -36.82 73.02 -55.68
CA GLN A 1074 -37.08 71.67 -55.18
C GLN A 1074 -37.79 71.63 -53.82
N GLN A 1075 -37.88 72.76 -53.10
CA GLN A 1075 -38.44 72.78 -51.76
C GLN A 1075 -39.96 72.78 -51.75
N LYS A 1076 -40.59 71.82 -51.08
CA LYS A 1076 -42.06 71.76 -51.00
C LYS A 1076 -42.64 72.54 -49.82
N LEU A 1077 -41.81 73.04 -48.91
CA LEU A 1077 -42.24 73.73 -47.70
C LEU A 1077 -42.07 75.24 -47.85
N ILE A 1078 -43.16 75.98 -47.70
CA ILE A 1078 -43.19 77.44 -47.86
C ILE A 1078 -42.25 78.12 -46.85
N ALA A 1079 -42.20 77.62 -45.62
CA ALA A 1079 -41.33 78.16 -44.57
C ALA A 1079 -39.82 78.02 -44.91
N VAL A 1080 -39.42 76.88 -45.47
CA VAL A 1080 -38.00 76.60 -45.81
C VAL A 1080 -37.55 77.44 -47.00
N ILE A 1081 -38.42 77.63 -47.99
CA ILE A 1081 -38.16 78.54 -49.12
C ILE A 1081 -37.82 79.94 -48.60
N ASN A 1082 -38.66 80.47 -47.72
CA ASN A 1082 -38.51 81.83 -47.18
C ASN A 1082 -37.25 81.98 -46.31
N ASP A 1083 -36.94 81.01 -45.46
CA ASP A 1083 -35.80 81.10 -44.53
C ASP A 1083 -34.46 80.95 -45.25
N ARG A 1084 -34.36 80.03 -46.22
CA ARG A 1084 -33.15 79.82 -47.03
C ARG A 1084 -32.82 81.06 -47.87
N LEU A 1085 -33.85 81.70 -48.43
CA LEU A 1085 -33.72 82.96 -49.15
C LEU A 1085 -33.13 84.05 -48.25
N ARG A 1086 -33.69 84.20 -47.03
CA ARG A 1086 -33.22 85.19 -46.04
C ARG A 1086 -31.77 84.94 -45.61
N TYR A 1087 -31.40 83.69 -45.35
CA TYR A 1087 -30.03 83.34 -44.98
C TYR A 1087 -29.02 83.71 -46.07
N PHE A 1088 -29.38 83.47 -47.33
CA PHE A 1088 -28.51 83.82 -48.44
C PHE A 1088 -28.36 85.33 -48.62
N GLU A 1089 -29.43 86.10 -48.44
CA GLU A 1089 -29.36 87.57 -48.40
C GLU A 1089 -28.41 88.08 -47.33
N GLU A 1090 -28.49 87.53 -46.12
CA GLU A 1090 -27.76 88.05 -44.95
C GLU A 1090 -26.29 87.61 -44.92
N GLN A 1091 -25.98 86.36 -45.26
CA GLN A 1091 -24.64 85.77 -45.06
C GLN A 1091 -24.03 85.20 -46.34
N GLY A 1092 -24.86 84.55 -47.17
CA GLY A 1092 -24.38 83.90 -48.40
C GLY A 1092 -23.81 84.92 -49.39
N TYR A 1093 -24.52 86.01 -49.59
CA TYR A 1093 -24.12 87.09 -50.50
C TYR A 1093 -22.82 87.76 -50.05
N GLN A 1094 -22.61 87.96 -48.74
CA GLN A 1094 -21.38 88.54 -48.20
C GLN A 1094 -20.15 87.65 -48.47
N LYS A 1095 -20.27 86.32 -48.29
CA LYS A 1095 -19.17 85.38 -48.58
C LYS A 1095 -18.78 85.38 -50.06
N LEU A 1096 -19.74 85.56 -50.96
CA LEU A 1096 -19.47 85.68 -52.38
C LEU A 1096 -18.64 86.93 -52.70
N LEU A 1097 -18.95 88.05 -52.03
CA LEU A 1097 -18.13 89.25 -52.13
C LEU A 1097 -16.71 89.01 -51.63
N ASP A 1098 -16.50 88.40 -50.46
CA ASP A 1098 -15.16 88.06 -49.96
C ASP A 1098 -14.39 87.16 -50.94
N ARG A 1099 -15.07 86.16 -51.50
CA ARG A 1099 -14.48 85.20 -52.43
C ARG A 1099 -14.07 85.85 -53.75
N MET A 1100 -14.85 86.82 -54.25
CA MET A 1100 -14.51 87.59 -55.44
C MET A 1100 -13.16 88.30 -55.29
N PHE A 1101 -12.84 88.81 -54.08
CA PHE A 1101 -11.55 89.43 -53.81
C PHE A 1101 -10.41 88.43 -53.70
N ASP A 1102 -10.63 87.27 -53.07
CA ASP A 1102 -9.61 86.21 -53.00
C ASP A 1102 -9.18 85.74 -54.40
N LEU A 1103 -10.10 85.67 -55.36
CA LEU A 1103 -9.84 85.27 -56.74
C LEU A 1103 -9.03 86.31 -57.55
N LEU A 1104 -8.97 87.57 -57.09
CA LEU A 1104 -8.14 88.61 -57.69
C LEU A 1104 -6.68 88.59 -57.19
N THR A 1105 -6.34 87.79 -56.16
CA THR A 1105 -4.98 87.69 -55.59
C THR A 1105 -4.25 86.36 -55.93
N PRO A 1106 -3.09 86.37 -56.61
CA PRO A 1106 -2.39 85.13 -57.05
C PRO A 1106 -1.66 84.38 -55.91
N LYS A 1107 -1.68 83.02 -55.93
CA LYS A 1107 -0.97 82.12 -54.97
C LYS A 1107 0.36 81.58 -55.58
N PRO A 1108 1.47 81.40 -54.81
CA PRO A 1108 2.76 80.89 -55.35
C PRO A 1108 2.85 79.36 -55.58
N GLU A 1109 3.69 78.98 -56.57
CA GLU A 1109 3.76 77.78 -57.45
C GLU A 1109 4.91 76.76 -57.15
N PRO A 1110 4.95 75.52 -57.71
CA PRO A 1110 6.14 74.63 -57.56
C PRO A 1110 6.63 73.84 -58.81
N GLY A 1111 7.94 73.99 -59.13
CA GLY A 1111 8.86 72.89 -59.48
C GLY A 1111 9.55 72.89 -60.86
N GLN A 1112 10.89 73.05 -60.88
CA GLN A 1112 11.80 72.23 -61.70
C GLN A 1112 13.25 72.30 -61.16
N ASP A 1113 13.80 71.13 -60.83
CA ASP A 1113 15.19 70.92 -60.41
C ASP A 1113 16.18 71.38 -61.49
N THR A 1114 17.08 72.30 -61.13
CA THR A 1114 18.52 72.21 -61.44
C THR A 1114 19.30 72.89 -60.31
N ASP A 1115 20.45 72.31 -60.00
CA ASP A 1115 21.30 72.53 -58.81
C ASP A 1115 21.44 73.97 -58.28
N GLY A 1116 21.31 74.13 -56.96
CA GLY A 1116 21.86 75.27 -56.20
C GLY A 1116 20.90 75.97 -55.23
N VAL A 1117 21.32 76.05 -53.96
CA VAL A 1117 20.57 76.53 -52.77
C VAL A 1117 20.08 78.01 -52.84
N LYS A 1118 18.84 78.26 -52.32
CA LYS A 1118 18.30 79.40 -51.47
C LYS A 1118 16.99 80.10 -51.99
N PRO A 1119 16.31 81.01 -51.25
CA PRO A 1119 15.40 80.86 -50.07
C PRO A 1119 14.02 81.62 -50.22
N ALA A 1120 13.18 81.68 -49.17
CA ALA A 1120 11.72 82.03 -49.11
C ALA A 1120 11.26 83.53 -49.19
N ALA A 1121 9.97 83.78 -49.51
CA ALA A 1121 9.28 85.10 -49.55
C ALA A 1121 7.85 85.14 -48.91
N VAL A 1122 7.39 86.32 -48.46
CA VAL A 1122 6.27 86.66 -47.53
C VAL A 1122 4.98 87.18 -48.23
N LYS A 1123 3.77 87.03 -47.63
CA LYS A 1123 2.41 87.44 -48.12
C LYS A 1123 1.88 88.79 -47.57
N GLU A 1124 1.08 89.53 -48.34
CA GLU A 1124 0.27 90.71 -47.92
C GLU A 1124 -1.13 90.33 -47.33
N PRO A 1125 -1.75 91.16 -46.44
CA PRO A 1125 -3.04 90.89 -45.78
C PRO A 1125 -4.31 91.35 -46.55
N ARG A 1126 -5.43 90.63 -46.37
CA ARG A 1126 -6.72 90.78 -47.08
C ARG A 1126 -7.63 91.89 -46.49
N PRO A 1127 -8.44 92.62 -47.28
CA PRO A 1127 -9.43 93.57 -46.77
C PRO A 1127 -10.66 92.87 -46.14
N GLN A 1128 -11.20 93.42 -45.04
CA GLN A 1128 -12.39 92.91 -44.32
C GLN A 1128 -13.66 93.68 -44.70
N TYR A 1129 -14.79 92.97 -44.86
CA TYR A 1129 -16.11 93.56 -45.15
C TYR A 1129 -17.02 93.60 -43.92
N VAL A 1130 -17.79 94.68 -43.76
CA VAL A 1130 -18.81 94.81 -42.70
C VAL A 1130 -20.14 95.26 -43.31
N ALA A 1131 -21.26 94.64 -42.94
CA ALA A 1131 -22.58 95.06 -43.44
C ALA A 1131 -23.05 96.35 -42.75
N ALA A 1132 -23.55 97.32 -43.52
CA ALA A 1132 -24.02 98.61 -43.02
C ALA A 1132 -25.15 98.46 -41.99
N ARG A 1133 -26.02 97.45 -42.14
CA ARG A 1133 -27.11 97.15 -41.21
C ARG A 1133 -26.64 96.64 -39.84
N GLN A 1134 -25.41 96.14 -39.74
CA GLN A 1134 -24.83 95.65 -38.49
C GLN A 1134 -24.03 96.72 -37.75
N LEU A 1135 -23.75 97.86 -38.40
CA LEU A 1135 -23.08 98.98 -37.77
C LEU A 1135 -24.05 99.64 -36.80
N ARG A 1136 -23.71 99.56 -35.51
CA ARG A 1136 -24.40 100.34 -34.49
C ARG A 1136 -23.94 101.78 -34.59
N VAL A 1137 -24.84 102.64 -35.04
CA VAL A 1137 -24.66 104.08 -34.95
C VAL A 1137 -24.96 104.48 -33.52
N PRO A 1138 -23.98 104.96 -32.74
CA PRO A 1138 -24.24 105.49 -31.41
C PRO A 1138 -25.04 106.78 -31.59
N PHE A 1139 -26.34 106.69 -31.36
CA PHE A 1139 -27.26 107.82 -31.40
C PHE A 1139 -28.16 107.77 -30.18
N ASP A 1140 -28.22 108.88 -29.46
CA ASP A 1140 -28.71 108.91 -28.08
C ASP A 1140 -30.24 108.80 -27.98
N LYS A 1141 -30.96 108.86 -29.11
CA LYS A 1141 -32.43 108.73 -29.18
C LYS A 1141 -32.84 107.44 -29.89
N PRO A 1142 -33.89 106.74 -29.41
CA PRO A 1142 -34.36 105.49 -30.02
C PRO A 1142 -35.18 105.67 -31.30
N LEU A 1143 -35.60 106.90 -31.65
CA LEU A 1143 -36.49 107.20 -32.78
C LEU A 1143 -36.06 108.51 -33.47
N LEU A 1144 -36.09 108.56 -34.80
CA LEU A 1144 -35.83 109.76 -35.60
C LEU A 1144 -37.15 110.47 -35.87
N SER A 1145 -37.45 111.50 -35.08
CA SER A 1145 -38.79 112.12 -35.06
C SER A 1145 -38.83 113.50 -35.73
N THR A 1146 -37.67 114.15 -35.87
CA THR A 1146 -37.52 115.46 -36.52
C THR A 1146 -36.47 115.40 -37.63
N ALA A 1147 -36.54 116.33 -38.58
CA ALA A 1147 -35.56 116.40 -39.66
C ALA A 1147 -34.13 116.63 -39.12
N GLU A 1148 -33.97 117.39 -38.03
CA GLU A 1148 -32.69 117.59 -37.36
C GLU A 1148 -32.16 116.30 -36.73
N ASP A 1149 -33.03 115.45 -36.17
CA ASP A 1149 -32.63 114.14 -35.63
C ASP A 1149 -32.15 113.20 -36.75
N VAL A 1150 -32.79 113.23 -37.92
CA VAL A 1150 -32.35 112.46 -39.10
C VAL A 1150 -30.97 112.93 -39.55
N GLU A 1151 -30.73 114.24 -39.66
CA GLU A 1151 -29.41 114.72 -40.07
C GLU A 1151 -28.33 114.44 -39.05
N HIS A 1152 -28.64 114.55 -37.76
CA HIS A 1152 -27.67 114.18 -36.73
C HIS A 1152 -27.38 112.66 -36.78
N TYR A 1153 -28.38 111.82 -37.02
CA TYR A 1153 -28.18 110.38 -37.19
C TYR A 1153 -27.38 110.06 -38.46
N LEU A 1154 -27.64 110.75 -39.57
CA LEU A 1154 -26.89 110.57 -40.81
C LEU A 1154 -25.45 111.07 -40.70
N VAL A 1155 -25.19 112.13 -39.92
CA VAL A 1155 -23.83 112.54 -39.57
C VAL A 1155 -23.15 111.45 -38.76
N GLN A 1156 -23.78 110.91 -37.73
CA GLN A 1156 -23.19 109.82 -36.92
C GLN A 1156 -22.98 108.54 -37.74
N LEU A 1157 -23.95 108.16 -38.57
CA LEU A 1157 -23.84 107.01 -39.47
C LEU A 1157 -22.70 107.23 -40.47
N ARG A 1158 -22.57 108.43 -41.03
CA ARG A 1158 -21.45 108.78 -41.91
C ARG A 1158 -20.13 108.68 -41.18
N THR A 1159 -20.04 109.15 -39.94
CA THR A 1159 -18.81 109.05 -39.13
C THR A 1159 -18.44 107.60 -38.91
N VAL A 1160 -19.36 106.74 -38.47
CA VAL A 1160 -19.11 105.31 -38.24
C VAL A 1160 -18.72 104.61 -39.55
N LEU A 1161 -19.38 104.92 -40.66
CA LEU A 1161 -19.04 104.37 -41.97
C LEU A 1161 -17.64 104.79 -42.41
N MET A 1162 -17.30 106.07 -42.26
CA MET A 1162 -15.97 106.60 -42.59
C MET A 1162 -14.88 106.01 -41.71
N GLU A 1163 -15.13 105.81 -40.41
CA GLU A 1163 -14.20 105.14 -39.49
C GLU A 1163 -13.90 103.71 -39.93
N GLN A 1164 -14.94 102.93 -40.30
CA GLN A 1164 -14.70 101.58 -40.79
C GLN A 1164 -13.93 101.58 -42.12
N VAL A 1165 -14.20 102.54 -43.00
CA VAL A 1165 -13.46 102.67 -44.27
C VAL A 1165 -12.01 103.11 -44.06
N GLN A 1166 -11.74 104.05 -43.15
CA GLN A 1166 -10.39 104.47 -42.79
C GLN A 1166 -9.60 103.38 -42.06
N ALA A 1167 -10.27 102.51 -41.30
CA ALA A 1167 -9.67 101.31 -40.71
C ALA A 1167 -9.33 100.21 -41.74
N GLY A 1168 -9.45 100.52 -43.04
CA GLY A 1168 -9.12 99.60 -44.13
C GLY A 1168 -10.21 98.57 -44.43
N LYS A 1169 -11.42 98.72 -43.88
CA LYS A 1169 -12.56 97.82 -44.11
C LYS A 1169 -13.49 98.38 -45.19
N ARG A 1170 -14.25 97.54 -45.89
CA ARG A 1170 -15.26 97.98 -46.87
C ARG A 1170 -16.67 97.69 -46.35
N VAL A 1171 -17.59 98.65 -46.47
CA VAL A 1171 -18.95 98.49 -45.94
C VAL A 1171 -19.93 98.06 -47.04
N GLN A 1172 -20.65 96.97 -46.81
CA GLN A 1172 -21.69 96.42 -47.69
C GLN A 1172 -23.06 97.02 -47.35
N VAL A 1173 -23.74 97.66 -48.32
CA VAL A 1173 -25.05 98.31 -48.12
C VAL A 1173 -26.21 97.39 -48.48
#